data_AF-N1ZEN3-F1
#
_entry.id   AF-N1ZEN3-F1
#
_cell.length_a   1.000
_cell.length_b   1.000
_cell.length_c   1.000
_cell.angle_alpha   90.00
_cell.angle_beta   90.00
_cell.angle_gamma   90.00
#
_symmetry.space_group_name_H-M   'P 1'
#
loop_
_entity.id
_entity.type
_entity.pdbx_description
1 polymer ?
#
loop_
_entity_poly.entity_id
_entity_poly.type
_entity_poly.pdbx_seq_one_letter_code
_entity_poly.pdbx_strand_id
1 'polypeptide(L)'
;MSTRKYFAILTDVGQSKIAEAVAGGQKLNITTFLVGDGNGEYYVPTSDMTAIKNEVWRGTISKADVVQDAQKILRITTVIPAEVSGFIVREIALLDETEELVAIGNTPDLPKVRLEDGASTELKLTMRLAVKNTEALSFTIDPHTVIMTKDMLDTHNVDDNAHNELFEGKADKEHQHSVDDIISGTLSIANGGTGATTAANARTNLGAFPSAGGTISGATIIQGNLTLKTASSNYGCKINFGDGDYVHISEPTDDNMEIKAKNVNFIVSGNITKNGAAFGGTMTKSEIDNVMIGAGTGYGNVGLGKYTLSNNTTGKYNTAIGSQVLQNNISGDNNIAIGALSMWKNKTGSKNIVIGNDVCKDIEEMGSENIVIGHSNYSSIGNTHANIAIGNDALAVSSGGTLTNCNIAIGSDTLYGITSIDGGSSNKRSQGNIAIGHSAIGYNYTDEDRIIVGTIAIGEFALQNVITGEYNVALGYLALYSLTKSSNNCAIGYKTLTNCKTGNYNTALGASALENLTTYTNCTGLGYNAQVTGSNQIQLGNTSVTVYAQKALVVRSDARDKLDIEDSPLGLNFIMKLRPRKYRMNSREAYFEQGKERDFTATNDGSKAGKRPHYGLVAQEVKEVMNDLGVDFAGYLDSKIDGGEDVLSLGYAEFIAPMIKAIQQQQHMIEQLQKEIELLKG
;
A
#
# COMPACT_ATOMS: atom_id res chain seq x y z
N MET A 1 48.25 26.91 30.17
CA MET A 1 47.59 25.59 30.26
C MET A 1 46.14 25.85 30.62
N SER A 2 45.21 25.57 29.69
CA SER A 2 43.77 25.76 29.94
C SER A 2 43.33 24.81 31.06
N THR A 3 43.02 25.35 32.24
CA THR A 3 42.39 24.60 33.34
C THR A 3 41.07 24.02 32.82
N ARG A 4 41.02 22.72 32.56
CA ARG A 4 39.80 22.04 32.10
C ARG A 4 38.75 22.18 33.19
N LYS A 5 37.58 22.74 32.83
CA LYS A 5 36.46 22.97 33.76
C LYS A 5 35.88 21.67 34.33
N TYR A 6 35.95 20.58 33.56
CA TYR A 6 35.48 19.26 33.94
C TYR A 6 36.62 18.25 33.82
N PHE A 7 36.84 17.47 34.87
CA PHE A 7 37.95 16.55 35.00
C PHE A 7 37.60 15.42 35.98
N ALA A 8 38.37 14.33 35.92
CA ALA A 8 38.34 13.25 36.89
C ALA A 8 39.74 13.09 37.51
N ILE A 9 39.78 12.82 38.80
CA ILE A 9 41.00 12.60 39.59
C ILE A 9 40.92 11.26 40.31
N LEU A 10 42.09 10.70 40.62
CA LEU A 10 42.22 9.59 41.56
C LEU A 10 42.15 10.15 42.99
N THR A 11 41.38 9.49 43.84
CA THR A 11 41.40 9.75 45.28
C THR A 11 42.69 9.24 45.91
N ASP A 12 43.00 9.67 47.13
CA ASP A 12 44.17 9.21 47.87
C ASP A 12 44.11 7.69 48.10
N VAL A 13 42.91 7.15 48.35
CA VAL A 13 42.64 5.70 48.45
C VAL A 13 42.91 5.00 47.12
N GLY A 14 42.39 5.54 46.01
CA GLY A 14 42.60 4.98 44.68
C GLY A 14 44.06 4.97 44.25
N GLN A 15 44.83 6.02 44.60
CA GLN A 15 46.27 6.06 44.34
C GLN A 15 47.03 4.99 45.13
N SER A 16 46.69 4.78 46.41
CA SER A 16 47.32 3.75 47.25
C SER A 16 47.07 2.36 46.69
N LYS A 17 45.81 2.04 46.37
CA LYS A 17 45.43 0.72 45.84
C LYS A 17 46.05 0.41 44.49
N ILE A 18 46.16 1.41 43.61
CA ILE A 18 46.86 1.23 42.33
C ILE A 18 48.35 0.97 42.56
N ALA A 19 48.98 1.63 43.54
CA ALA A 19 50.38 1.37 43.87
C ALA A 19 50.60 -0.04 44.44
N GLU A 20 49.71 -0.51 45.31
CA GLU A 20 49.71 -1.87 45.84
C GLU A 20 49.51 -2.92 44.74
N ALA A 21 48.57 -2.68 43.83
CA ALA A 21 48.33 -3.56 42.68
C ALA A 21 49.57 -3.71 41.79
N VAL A 22 50.30 -2.61 41.56
CA VAL A 22 51.57 -2.63 40.82
C VAL A 22 52.66 -3.39 41.58
N ALA A 23 52.74 -3.25 42.91
CA ALA A 23 53.79 -3.88 43.72
C ALA A 23 53.54 -5.37 43.98
N GLY A 24 52.28 -5.77 44.18
CA GLY A 24 51.89 -7.14 44.54
C GLY A 24 51.49 -8.02 43.36
N GLY A 25 51.35 -7.47 42.16
CA GLY A 25 50.97 -8.20 40.94
C GLY A 25 49.50 -8.62 40.87
N GLN A 26 48.68 -8.26 41.86
CA GLN A 26 47.22 -8.44 41.82
C GLN A 26 46.55 -7.18 41.27
N LYS A 27 45.65 -7.31 40.29
CA LYS A 27 44.98 -6.16 39.68
C LYS A 27 43.89 -5.62 40.59
N LEU A 28 43.77 -4.30 40.69
CA LEU A 28 42.67 -3.62 41.36
C LEU A 28 41.41 -3.73 40.50
N ASN A 29 40.39 -4.40 41.02
CA ASN A 29 39.15 -4.63 40.31
C ASN A 29 38.12 -3.52 40.57
N ILE A 30 37.75 -2.78 39.52
CA ILE A 30 36.73 -1.74 39.58
C ILE A 30 35.40 -2.34 39.12
N THR A 31 34.39 -2.25 39.98
CA THR A 31 33.12 -2.97 39.82
C THR A 31 31.93 -2.04 39.58
N THR A 32 31.96 -0.82 40.15
CA THR A 32 30.77 0.01 40.27
C THR A 32 31.02 1.44 39.76
N PHE A 33 30.05 1.97 39.02
CA PHE A 33 30.00 3.35 38.57
C PHE A 33 28.89 4.08 39.32
N LEU A 34 29.26 5.15 40.03
CA LEU A 34 28.36 6.01 40.79
C LEU A 34 28.07 7.31 40.06
N VAL A 35 26.86 7.80 40.23
CA VAL A 35 26.38 9.07 39.68
C VAL A 35 25.65 9.84 40.77
N GLY A 36 25.97 11.12 40.90
CA GLY A 36 25.37 12.01 41.88
C GLY A 36 24.95 13.36 41.31
N ASP A 37 24.14 14.07 42.07
CA ASP A 37 23.64 15.41 41.73
C ASP A 37 24.33 16.55 42.50
N GLY A 38 25.35 16.21 43.31
CA GLY A 38 26.11 17.17 44.12
C GLY A 38 25.34 17.75 45.29
N ASN A 39 24.22 17.14 45.70
CA ASN A 39 23.24 17.67 46.65
C ASN A 39 22.62 19.00 46.18
N GLY A 40 22.40 19.11 44.87
CA GLY A 40 21.79 20.29 44.25
C GLY A 40 22.78 21.39 43.84
N GLU A 41 24.03 21.35 44.28
CA GLU A 41 25.05 22.39 44.06
C GLU A 41 26.30 21.86 43.35
N TYR A 42 26.92 22.72 42.54
CA TYR A 42 28.17 22.37 41.86
C TYR A 42 29.37 22.47 42.81
N TYR A 43 30.29 21.51 42.74
CA TYR A 43 31.55 21.58 43.47
C TYR A 43 32.72 21.00 42.66
N VAL A 44 33.94 21.33 43.10
CA VAL A 44 35.18 20.81 42.51
C VAL A 44 35.68 19.64 43.37
N PRO A 45 35.79 18.42 42.82
CA PRO A 45 36.27 17.26 43.57
C PRO A 45 37.73 17.43 44.04
N THR A 46 38.03 16.93 45.23
CA THR A 46 39.37 16.89 45.83
C THR A 46 39.81 15.44 46.07
N SER A 47 41.13 15.17 46.16
CA SER A 47 41.64 13.79 46.22
C SER A 47 41.40 13.11 47.57
N ASP A 48 41.16 13.86 48.64
CA ASP A 48 40.87 13.39 49.99
C ASP A 48 39.43 12.87 50.17
N MET A 49 38.58 12.98 49.14
CA MET A 49 37.21 12.51 49.18
C MET A 49 37.15 10.97 49.26
N THR A 50 36.32 10.46 50.17
CA THR A 50 36.05 9.02 50.34
C THR A 50 34.65 8.60 49.88
N ALA A 51 33.77 9.57 49.57
CA ALA A 51 32.43 9.36 49.03
C ALA A 51 31.99 10.56 48.17
N ILE A 52 31.02 10.34 47.27
CA ILE A 52 30.33 11.43 46.56
C ILE A 52 29.36 12.17 47.49
N LYS A 53 28.95 13.39 47.14
CA LYS A 53 28.11 14.22 48.04
C LYS A 53 26.67 13.73 48.13
N ASN A 54 26.07 13.31 47.02
CA ASN A 54 24.74 12.72 47.02
C ASN A 54 24.58 11.74 45.86
N GLU A 55 24.41 10.46 46.18
CA GLU A 55 24.19 9.41 45.20
C GLU A 55 22.76 9.43 44.68
N VAL A 56 22.59 9.54 43.35
CA VAL A 56 21.28 9.45 42.70
C VAL A 56 21.13 8.18 41.87
N TRP A 57 22.25 7.55 41.50
CA TRP A 57 22.25 6.29 40.78
C TRP A 57 23.58 5.53 40.94
N ARG A 58 23.49 4.19 41.00
CA ARG A 58 24.62 3.26 40.96
C ARG A 58 24.38 2.17 39.94
N GLY A 59 25.42 1.76 39.24
CA GLY A 59 25.33 0.68 38.26
C GLY A 59 26.68 0.07 37.89
N THR A 60 26.64 -0.92 37.03
CA THR A 60 27.83 -1.64 36.54
C THR A 60 28.53 -0.86 35.43
N ILE A 61 29.78 -1.23 35.15
CA ILE A 61 30.54 -0.67 34.04
C ILE A 61 30.15 -1.40 32.76
N SER A 62 29.71 -0.64 31.75
CA SER A 62 29.30 -1.21 30.45
C SER A 62 30.49 -1.36 29.50
N LYS A 63 31.53 -0.52 29.62
CA LYS A 63 32.75 -0.61 28.83
C LYS A 63 33.93 0.10 29.51
N ALA A 64 35.11 -0.50 29.46
CA ALA A 64 36.38 0.15 29.80
C ALA A 64 37.42 -0.09 28.68
N ASP A 65 38.01 0.98 28.14
CA ASP A 65 39.00 0.93 27.07
C ASP A 65 40.12 1.96 27.24
N VAL A 66 41.31 1.63 26.75
CA VAL A 66 42.46 2.55 26.73
C VAL A 66 42.49 3.27 25.38
N VAL A 67 42.46 4.60 25.41
CA VAL A 67 42.47 5.43 24.20
C VAL A 67 43.92 5.90 23.93
N GLN A 68 44.50 5.50 22.78
CA GLN A 68 45.81 5.86 22.18
C GLN A 68 46.57 7.07 22.76
N ASP A 69 47.91 7.17 22.71
CA ASP A 69 49.03 6.22 22.81
C ASP A 69 50.22 6.93 23.52
N ALA A 70 49.99 8.12 24.11
CA ALA A 70 51.02 8.95 24.74
C ALA A 70 50.66 9.45 26.16
N GLN A 71 49.41 9.25 26.63
CA GLN A 71 48.98 9.70 27.97
C GLN A 71 48.24 8.65 28.81
N LYS A 72 48.15 7.38 28.34
CA LYS A 72 47.48 6.25 29.04
C LYS A 72 46.15 6.66 29.71
N ILE A 73 45.26 7.29 28.93
CA ILE A 73 43.95 7.71 29.43
C ILE A 73 42.99 6.53 29.32
N LEU A 74 42.47 6.12 30.47
CA LEU A 74 41.45 5.10 30.59
C LEU A 74 40.07 5.74 30.40
N ARG A 75 39.27 5.18 29.50
CA ARG A 75 37.89 5.55 29.23
C ARG A 75 36.97 4.51 29.82
N ILE A 76 36.13 4.92 30.77
CA ILE A 76 35.19 4.04 31.46
C ILE A 76 33.78 4.57 31.21
N THR A 77 32.89 3.72 30.73
CA THR A 77 31.56 4.10 30.28
C THR A 77 30.50 3.26 30.98
N THR A 78 29.42 3.92 31.38
CA THR A 78 28.19 3.31 31.88
C THR A 78 26.98 3.92 31.20
N VAL A 79 25.84 3.24 31.30
CA VAL A 79 24.56 3.65 30.72
C VAL A 79 23.53 3.65 31.83
N ILE A 80 22.90 4.81 32.06
CA ILE A 80 21.76 4.90 32.96
C ILE A 80 20.51 4.51 32.15
N PRO A 81 19.80 3.44 32.56
CA PRO A 81 18.59 2.97 31.88
C PRO A 81 17.49 4.04 31.78
N ALA A 82 16.54 3.84 30.86
CA ALA A 82 15.44 4.76 30.65
C ALA A 82 14.53 4.89 31.89
N GLU A 83 14.36 3.80 32.64
CA GLU A 83 13.47 3.66 33.79
C GLU A 83 13.92 4.52 34.99
N VAL A 84 15.22 4.86 35.05
CA VAL A 84 15.78 5.69 36.10
C VAL A 84 15.84 7.15 35.61
N SER A 85 15.12 8.04 36.29
CA SER A 85 14.97 9.45 35.86
C SER A 85 14.64 10.40 37.03
N GLY A 86 14.72 11.71 36.77
CA GLY A 86 14.32 12.76 37.72
C GLY A 86 15.45 13.45 38.47
N PHE A 87 16.68 13.42 37.97
CA PHE A 87 17.84 14.10 38.57
C PHE A 87 18.75 14.76 37.53
N ILE A 88 19.61 15.67 37.99
CA ILE A 88 20.64 16.34 37.19
C ILE A 88 21.99 15.75 37.59
N VAL A 89 22.70 15.15 36.63
CA VAL A 89 24.02 14.57 36.89
C VAL A 89 25.07 15.67 36.98
N ARG A 90 25.82 15.68 38.09
CA ARG A 90 26.90 16.65 38.36
C ARG A 90 28.21 16.01 38.81
N GLU A 91 28.15 14.82 39.39
CA GLU A 91 29.30 14.07 39.87
C GLU A 91 29.24 12.62 39.38
N ILE A 92 30.41 12.07 39.06
CA ILE A 92 30.60 10.68 38.66
C ILE A 92 31.77 10.08 39.44
N ALA A 93 31.65 8.82 39.85
CA ALA A 93 32.63 8.16 40.69
C ALA A 93 32.79 6.68 40.36
N LEU A 94 33.90 6.09 40.78
CA LEU A 94 34.23 4.68 40.59
C LEU A 94 34.56 4.02 41.92
N LEU A 95 33.95 2.86 42.19
CA LEU A 95 34.27 2.03 43.35
C LEU A 95 34.91 0.70 42.94
N ASP A 96 35.72 0.17 43.84
CA ASP A 96 36.23 -1.20 43.74
C ASP A 96 35.29 -2.24 44.38
N GLU A 97 35.70 -3.50 44.37
CA GLU A 97 34.98 -4.64 44.95
C GLU A 97 34.77 -4.55 46.47
N THR A 98 35.51 -3.68 47.16
CA THR A 98 35.36 -3.41 48.60
C THR A 98 34.52 -2.16 48.89
N GLU A 99 33.87 -1.60 47.87
CA GLU A 99 33.08 -0.35 47.91
C GLU A 99 33.88 0.92 48.28
N GLU A 100 35.21 0.91 48.10
CA GLU A 100 36.05 2.09 48.36
C GLU A 100 36.16 3.00 47.12
N LEU A 101 36.12 4.33 47.33
CA LEU A 101 36.14 5.32 46.25
C LEU A 101 37.52 5.43 45.61
N VAL A 102 37.64 4.97 44.36
CA VAL A 102 38.90 4.94 43.60
C VAL A 102 39.12 6.22 42.79
N ALA A 103 38.06 6.76 42.19
CA ALA A 103 38.15 7.97 41.38
C ALA A 103 36.85 8.77 41.42
N ILE A 104 36.97 10.09 41.27
CA ILE A 104 35.85 11.03 41.26
C ILE A 104 36.04 12.08 40.18
N GLY A 105 34.95 12.50 39.54
CA GLY A 105 34.95 13.53 38.52
C GLY A 105 33.69 14.37 38.53
N ASN A 106 33.80 15.59 38.00
CA ASN A 106 32.68 16.51 37.83
C ASN A 106 32.20 16.54 36.37
N THR A 107 30.89 16.72 36.18
CA THR A 107 30.25 16.80 34.86
C THR A 107 29.56 18.16 34.68
N PRO A 108 29.27 18.60 33.44
CA PRO A 108 28.27 19.64 33.23
C PRO A 108 26.89 19.16 33.73
N ASP A 109 25.96 20.09 33.95
CA ASP A 109 24.58 19.77 34.32
C ASP A 109 23.93 18.98 33.17
N LEU A 110 23.71 17.68 33.40
CA LEU A 110 23.10 16.76 32.44
C LEU A 110 21.73 16.30 32.99
N PRO A 111 20.60 16.83 32.47
CA PRO A 111 19.28 16.46 32.97
C PRO A 111 18.86 15.07 32.48
N LYS A 112 18.44 14.19 33.41
CA LYS A 112 17.77 12.93 33.10
C LYS A 112 16.26 13.12 33.32
N VAL A 113 15.56 13.48 32.24
CA VAL A 113 14.12 13.81 32.24
C VAL A 113 13.25 12.60 32.61
N ARG A 114 12.12 12.84 33.27
CA ARG A 114 11.19 11.81 33.75
C ARG A 114 10.32 11.26 32.62
N LEU A 115 10.00 9.98 32.70
CA LEU A 115 9.07 9.30 31.77
C LEU A 115 7.67 9.95 31.75
N GLU A 116 7.22 10.52 32.87
CA GLU A 116 5.93 11.23 32.99
C GLU A 116 5.86 12.55 32.19
N ASP A 117 7.01 13.13 31.85
CA ASP A 117 7.12 14.35 31.04
C ASP A 117 7.15 14.06 29.51
N GLY A 118 6.89 12.81 29.12
CA GLY A 118 6.75 12.39 27.71
C GLY A 118 8.05 12.10 26.97
N ALA A 119 9.19 12.01 27.68
CA ALA A 119 10.50 11.69 27.10
C ALA A 119 11.15 10.48 27.81
N SER A 120 11.51 9.45 27.04
CA SER A 120 12.32 8.32 27.49
C SER A 120 13.69 8.42 26.82
N THR A 121 14.73 8.71 27.61
CA THR A 121 16.11 8.84 27.08
C THR A 121 17.08 8.04 27.94
N GLU A 122 17.86 7.16 27.32
CA GLU A 122 19.03 6.53 27.94
C GLU A 122 20.17 7.55 28.02
N LEU A 123 20.88 7.61 29.14
CA LEU A 123 21.99 8.56 29.33
C LEU A 123 23.31 7.81 29.43
N LYS A 124 24.14 7.97 28.39
CA LYS A 124 25.50 7.40 28.34
C LYS A 124 26.49 8.35 29.00
N LEU A 125 27.15 7.89 30.05
CA LEU A 125 28.15 8.65 30.79
C LEU A 125 29.53 8.03 30.61
N THR A 126 30.55 8.86 30.40
CA THR A 126 31.93 8.42 30.19
C THR A 126 32.90 9.19 31.07
N MET A 127 33.58 8.48 31.97
CA MET A 127 34.71 9.00 32.74
C MET A 127 36.01 8.80 31.95
N ARG A 128 36.87 9.83 31.91
CA ARG A 128 38.23 9.74 31.35
C ARG A 128 39.22 9.99 32.47
N LEU A 129 39.99 8.96 32.83
CA LEU A 129 40.92 8.98 33.94
C LEU A 129 42.36 8.77 33.43
N ALA A 130 43.27 9.66 33.80
CA ALA A 130 44.69 9.47 33.50
C ALA A 130 45.35 8.67 34.62
N VAL A 131 45.92 7.50 34.29
CA VAL A 131 46.60 6.63 35.26
C VAL A 131 48.02 6.30 34.80
N LYS A 132 48.97 6.19 35.74
CA LYS A 132 50.37 5.88 35.41
C LYS A 132 50.56 4.45 34.89
N ASN A 133 49.77 3.50 35.40
CA ASN A 133 49.79 2.11 34.97
C ASN A 133 48.37 1.57 34.79
N THR A 134 47.96 1.38 33.54
CA THR A 134 46.66 0.80 33.17
C THR A 134 46.59 -0.72 33.39
N GLU A 135 47.74 -1.41 33.44
CA GLU A 135 47.80 -2.87 33.60
C GLU A 135 47.46 -3.32 35.04
N ALA A 136 47.52 -2.39 35.99
CA ALA A 136 47.17 -2.61 37.38
C ALA A 136 45.66 -2.61 37.65
N LEU A 137 44.82 -2.35 36.64
CA LEU A 137 43.37 -2.26 36.77
C LEU A 137 42.68 -3.42 36.03
N SER A 138 41.63 -3.99 36.63
CA SER A 138 40.66 -4.87 35.98
C SER A 138 39.24 -4.31 36.16
N PHE A 139 38.32 -4.71 35.28
CA PHE A 139 36.93 -4.23 35.28
C PHE A 139 35.97 -5.40 35.23
N THR A 140 35.00 -5.43 36.14
CA THR A 140 33.84 -6.31 36.01
C THR A 140 32.83 -5.64 35.09
N ILE A 141 32.71 -6.15 33.85
CA ILE A 141 31.75 -5.65 32.87
C ILE A 141 30.50 -6.52 32.92
N ASP A 142 29.32 -5.90 33.01
CA ASP A 142 28.05 -6.61 32.90
C ASP A 142 27.70 -6.82 31.41
N PRO A 143 27.69 -8.07 30.90
CA PRO A 143 27.44 -8.36 29.50
C PRO A 143 26.01 -8.01 29.04
N HIS A 144 25.08 -7.75 29.95
CA HIS A 144 23.69 -7.40 29.61
C HIS A 144 23.47 -5.90 29.36
N THR A 145 24.46 -5.04 29.64
CA THR A 145 24.38 -3.58 29.46
C THR A 145 25.24 -3.07 28.30
N VAL A 146 25.73 -3.96 27.44
CA VAL A 146 26.66 -3.63 26.36
C VAL A 146 25.94 -2.93 25.22
N ILE A 147 26.29 -1.66 24.96
CA ILE A 147 25.90 -0.99 23.72
C ILE A 147 26.82 -1.50 22.60
N MET A 148 26.27 -2.37 21.75
CA MET A 148 26.93 -2.76 20.50
C MET A 148 26.83 -1.58 19.53
N THR A 149 27.95 -0.88 19.28
CA THR A 149 27.98 0.13 18.21
C THR A 149 27.87 -0.57 16.86
N LYS A 150 27.34 0.11 15.84
CA LYS A 150 27.29 -0.44 14.46
C LYS A 150 28.64 -1.01 14.01
N ASP A 151 29.74 -0.35 14.40
CA ASP A 151 31.11 -0.79 14.12
C ASP A 151 31.47 -2.13 14.80
N MET A 152 30.93 -2.41 16.00
CA MET A 152 31.12 -3.68 16.72
C MET A 152 30.27 -4.80 16.11
N LEU A 153 29.07 -4.45 15.62
CA LEU A 153 28.22 -5.39 14.89
C LEU A 153 28.83 -5.74 13.54
N ASP A 154 29.38 -4.75 12.85
CA ASP A 154 30.04 -4.94 11.57
C ASP A 154 31.29 -5.80 11.75
N THR A 155 32.16 -5.52 12.74
CA THR A 155 33.33 -6.39 13.00
C THR A 155 32.96 -7.82 13.44
N HIS A 156 31.89 -7.99 14.22
CA HIS A 156 31.38 -9.32 14.58
C HIS A 156 30.83 -10.09 13.37
N ASN A 157 30.21 -9.40 12.40
CA ASN A 157 29.60 -10.02 11.22
C ASN A 157 30.61 -10.44 10.13
N VAL A 158 31.84 -9.93 10.17
CA VAL A 158 32.91 -10.31 9.22
C VAL A 158 34.00 -11.18 9.84
N ASP A 159 33.94 -11.45 11.15
CA ASP A 159 34.85 -12.39 11.80
C ASP A 159 34.20 -13.79 11.81
N ASP A 160 34.66 -14.63 10.88
CA ASP A 160 34.27 -16.05 10.78
C ASP A 160 34.57 -16.85 12.07
N ASN A 161 35.39 -16.31 12.98
CA ASN A 161 35.75 -16.89 14.25
C ASN A 161 35.11 -16.21 15.47
N ALA A 162 34.20 -15.24 15.28
CA ALA A 162 33.54 -14.49 16.37
C ALA A 162 32.85 -15.39 17.41
N HIS A 163 32.56 -16.64 17.02
CA HIS A 163 31.94 -17.65 17.86
C HIS A 163 32.77 -18.93 17.99
N ASN A 164 34.01 -19.00 17.49
CA ASN A 164 34.77 -20.25 17.51
C ASN A 164 35.05 -20.76 18.93
N GLU A 165 35.32 -19.89 19.91
CA GLU A 165 35.49 -20.33 21.30
C GLU A 165 34.17 -20.85 21.93
N LEU A 166 33.02 -20.36 21.47
CA LEU A 166 31.69 -20.83 21.90
C LEU A 166 31.28 -22.15 21.22
N PHE A 167 31.81 -22.43 20.01
CA PHE A 167 31.57 -23.67 19.27
C PHE A 167 32.59 -24.77 19.58
N GLU A 168 33.85 -24.44 19.89
CA GLU A 168 34.86 -25.40 20.38
C GLU A 168 34.52 -25.96 21.76
N GLY A 169 33.71 -25.25 22.56
CA GLY A 169 33.17 -25.74 23.83
C GLY A 169 32.01 -26.74 23.70
N LYS A 170 31.47 -26.96 22.49
CA LYS A 170 30.30 -27.83 22.26
C LYS A 170 30.49 -28.89 21.17
N ALA A 171 31.67 -28.99 20.57
CA ALA A 171 32.04 -30.12 19.73
C ALA A 171 32.42 -31.32 20.62
N ASP A 172 31.69 -32.41 20.48
CA ASP A 172 31.86 -33.67 21.20
C ASP A 172 33.33 -34.13 21.26
N LYS A 173 33.95 -33.98 22.44
CA LYS A 173 35.09 -34.80 22.83
C LYS A 173 34.56 -36.11 23.41
N GLU A 174 34.15 -37.02 22.53
CA GLU A 174 34.01 -38.42 22.91
C GLU A 174 35.37 -38.96 23.38
N HIS A 175 35.44 -39.27 24.68
CA HIS A 175 36.04 -40.48 25.22
C HIS A 175 37.20 -41.11 24.42
N GLN A 176 38.41 -40.62 24.66
CA GLN A 176 39.58 -41.50 24.73
C GLN A 176 40.05 -41.53 26.18
N HIS A 177 39.63 -42.56 26.92
CA HIS A 177 40.32 -42.96 28.15
C HIS A 177 41.14 -44.21 27.83
N SER A 178 42.46 -44.04 27.85
CA SER A 178 43.42 -45.14 27.99
C SER A 178 43.18 -45.83 29.34
N VAL A 179 43.32 -47.15 29.36
CA VAL A 179 43.08 -48.04 30.52
C VAL A 179 44.10 -47.83 31.66
N ASP A 180 45.08 -46.94 31.51
CA ASP A 180 46.26 -46.89 32.38
C ASP A 180 46.29 -45.74 33.43
N ASP A 181 45.36 -44.78 33.45
CA ASP A 181 45.45 -43.61 34.37
C ASP A 181 44.66 -43.72 35.69
N ILE A 182 44.04 -44.87 35.99
CA ILE A 182 43.35 -45.12 37.29
C ILE A 182 44.25 -45.87 38.30
N ILE A 183 45.54 -46.00 38.03
CA ILE A 183 46.49 -46.61 38.97
C ILE A 183 47.56 -45.58 39.35
N SER A 184 47.49 -45.15 40.62
CA SER A 184 48.46 -44.33 41.38
C SER A 184 48.28 -42.81 41.33
N GLY A 185 47.84 -42.20 42.44
CA GLY A 185 47.83 -40.74 42.56
C GLY A 185 47.00 -40.18 43.71
N THR A 186 47.39 -40.50 44.94
CA THR A 186 46.82 -40.08 46.22
C THR A 186 46.65 -38.55 46.36
N LEU A 187 45.44 -38.07 46.70
CA LEU A 187 45.24 -36.71 47.24
C LEU A 187 44.72 -36.78 48.68
N SER A 188 45.56 -36.31 49.59
CA SER A 188 45.38 -36.33 51.05
C SER A 188 44.37 -35.27 51.49
N ILE A 189 43.37 -35.65 52.30
CA ILE A 189 42.57 -34.71 53.07
C ILE A 189 42.95 -34.89 54.54
N ALA A 190 43.47 -33.83 55.13
CA ALA A 190 43.92 -33.77 56.50
C ALA A 190 42.75 -33.81 57.51
N ASN A 191 42.96 -34.57 58.60
CA ASN A 191 42.40 -34.47 59.96
C ASN A 191 40.90 -34.10 60.12
N GLY A 192 40.06 -34.88 60.80
CA GLY A 192 40.28 -36.06 61.62
C GLY A 192 38.93 -36.64 62.05
N GLY A 193 38.87 -37.96 62.18
CA GLY A 193 37.66 -38.69 62.56
C GLY A 193 37.79 -40.15 62.15
N THR A 194 37.99 -41.00 63.14
CA THR A 194 38.48 -42.38 63.08
C THR A 194 37.57 -43.36 62.33
N GLY A 195 38.17 -44.19 61.46
CA GLY A 195 37.70 -45.54 61.17
C GLY A 195 37.14 -45.80 59.78
N ALA A 196 38.03 -46.05 58.80
CA ALA A 196 37.67 -46.71 57.55
C ALA A 196 38.63 -47.90 57.32
N THR A 197 38.10 -49.12 57.47
CA THR A 197 38.72 -50.33 56.91
C THR A 197 37.89 -50.81 55.73
N THR A 198 38.53 -50.82 54.57
CA THR A 198 38.14 -51.45 53.29
C THR A 198 37.00 -50.83 52.47
N ALA A 199 37.31 -50.64 51.18
CA ALA A 199 36.59 -49.90 50.15
C ALA A 199 35.34 -50.62 49.58
N ALA A 200 34.64 -51.42 50.39
CA ALA A 200 33.47 -52.16 49.94
C ALA A 200 32.11 -51.57 50.37
N ASN A 201 32.07 -50.57 51.27
CA ASN A 201 30.80 -50.02 51.82
C ASN A 201 30.71 -48.47 51.87
N ALA A 202 31.38 -47.74 50.96
CA ALA A 202 31.19 -46.28 50.83
C ALA A 202 30.09 -45.90 49.83
N ARG A 203 29.10 -46.78 49.60
CA ARG A 203 27.84 -46.47 48.90
C ARG A 203 26.66 -46.23 49.86
N THR A 204 26.90 -46.09 51.16
CA THR A 204 25.83 -45.95 52.16
C THR A 204 26.23 -45.01 53.31
N ASN A 205 26.54 -43.74 53.00
CA ASN A 205 26.48 -42.66 53.99
C ASN A 205 26.37 -41.25 53.38
N LEU A 206 25.55 -41.10 52.33
CA LEU A 206 24.69 -39.91 52.20
C LEU A 206 23.26 -40.43 52.26
N GLY A 207 22.46 -39.86 53.17
CA GLY A 207 21.14 -40.31 53.62
C GLY A 207 20.37 -41.26 52.71
N ALA A 208 19.92 -42.37 53.29
CA ALA A 208 18.75 -43.09 52.81
C ALA A 208 17.59 -42.09 52.65
N PHE A 209 17.32 -41.64 51.44
CA PHE A 209 16.01 -41.14 51.09
C PHE A 209 15.12 -42.37 50.92
N PRO A 210 13.99 -42.47 51.66
CA PRO A 210 13.10 -43.60 51.50
C PRO A 210 12.65 -43.67 50.03
N SER A 211 12.54 -44.88 49.51
CA SER A 211 12.11 -45.23 48.16
C SER A 211 10.64 -44.87 47.84
N ALA A 212 10.08 -43.89 48.55
CA ALA A 212 8.81 -43.25 48.28
C ALA A 212 8.96 -41.73 48.52
N GLY A 213 8.74 -40.94 47.47
CA GLY A 213 8.67 -39.47 47.42
C GLY A 213 9.15 -38.70 48.66
N GLY A 214 10.41 -38.24 48.63
CA GLY A 214 10.95 -37.27 49.59
C GLY A 214 10.80 -35.84 49.10
N THR A 215 10.39 -34.92 49.98
CA THR A 215 10.37 -33.48 49.74
C THR A 215 11.73 -32.87 50.08
N ILE A 216 12.37 -32.15 49.17
CA ILE A 216 13.50 -31.26 49.51
C ILE A 216 12.88 -29.99 50.12
N SER A 217 13.14 -29.71 51.39
CA SER A 217 12.69 -28.48 52.07
C SER A 217 13.85 -27.79 52.80
N GLY A 218 13.78 -26.47 52.90
CA GLY A 218 14.85 -25.61 53.43
C GLY A 218 15.82 -25.10 52.36
N ALA A 219 16.69 -24.16 52.75
CA ALA A 219 17.68 -23.52 51.87
C ALA A 219 18.84 -24.49 51.51
N THR A 220 18.53 -25.48 50.68
CA THR A 220 19.52 -26.44 50.16
C THR A 220 20.06 -25.92 48.84
N ILE A 221 21.34 -25.59 48.78
CA ILE A 221 22.01 -25.13 47.55
C ILE A 221 22.58 -26.36 46.82
N ILE A 222 22.07 -26.66 45.62
CA ILE A 222 22.60 -27.72 44.76
C ILE A 222 23.64 -27.10 43.84
N GLN A 223 24.92 -27.37 44.09
CA GLN A 223 26.01 -26.96 43.21
C GLN A 223 26.28 -28.08 42.20
N GLY A 224 25.59 -28.04 41.06
CA GLY A 224 25.70 -29.00 39.96
C GLY A 224 24.37 -29.25 39.24
N ASN A 225 24.39 -30.11 38.21
CA ASN A 225 23.18 -30.49 37.47
C ASN A 225 22.27 -31.38 38.34
N LEU A 226 21.08 -30.88 38.71
CA LEU A 226 20.06 -31.70 39.34
C LEU A 226 19.38 -32.57 38.28
N THR A 227 19.73 -33.86 38.23
CA THR A 227 19.06 -34.82 37.34
C THR A 227 17.92 -35.50 38.09
N LEU A 228 16.67 -35.15 37.77
CA LEU A 228 15.49 -35.86 38.25
C LEU A 228 15.35 -37.15 37.43
N LYS A 229 15.70 -38.30 38.01
CA LYS A 229 15.46 -39.62 37.39
C LYS A 229 14.35 -40.34 38.15
N THR A 230 13.29 -40.73 37.46
CA THR A 230 12.31 -41.68 38.01
C THR A 230 12.94 -43.07 37.97
N ALA A 231 13.36 -43.58 39.12
CA ALA A 231 14.10 -44.85 39.19
C ALA A 231 13.20 -46.10 39.16
N SER A 232 11.87 -45.96 39.17
CA SER A 232 10.93 -47.07 39.12
C SER A 232 9.51 -46.56 38.83
N SER A 233 8.58 -47.46 38.56
CA SER A 233 7.15 -47.23 38.28
C SER A 233 6.33 -46.56 39.41
N ASN A 234 6.96 -45.76 40.27
CA ASN A 234 6.30 -44.93 41.27
C ASN A 234 6.46 -43.44 40.91
N TYR A 235 5.31 -42.80 40.78
CA TYR A 235 5.02 -41.51 40.14
C TYR A 235 5.60 -40.26 40.84
N GLY A 236 5.71 -39.15 40.10
CA GLY A 236 5.58 -37.79 40.65
C GLY A 236 6.85 -37.11 41.17
N CYS A 237 7.87 -36.93 40.32
CA CYS A 237 8.98 -36.02 40.66
C CYS A 237 8.48 -34.57 40.57
N LYS A 238 8.22 -33.97 41.73
CA LYS A 238 7.72 -32.59 41.87
C LYS A 238 8.72 -31.77 42.68
N ILE A 239 9.28 -30.73 42.07
CA ILE A 239 10.00 -29.69 42.81
C ILE A 239 8.98 -28.63 43.20
N ASN A 240 8.79 -28.44 44.50
CA ASN A 240 7.80 -27.51 45.04
C ASN A 240 8.55 -26.28 45.57
N PHE A 241 8.17 -25.09 45.10
CA PHE A 241 8.84 -23.84 45.46
C PHE A 241 8.08 -23.03 46.53
N GLY A 242 6.96 -23.56 47.04
CA GLY A 242 6.07 -22.88 48.00
C GLY A 242 4.83 -22.25 47.33
N ASP A 243 3.82 -21.83 48.10
CA ASP A 243 2.59 -21.13 47.63
C ASP A 243 1.78 -21.78 46.50
N GLY A 244 1.97 -23.09 46.28
CA GLY A 244 1.31 -23.86 45.23
C GLY A 244 2.10 -23.95 43.92
N ASP A 245 3.30 -23.40 43.89
CA ASP A 245 4.16 -23.33 42.71
C ASP A 245 5.09 -24.55 42.60
N TYR A 246 5.15 -25.16 41.42
CA TYR A 246 5.89 -26.39 41.20
C TYR A 246 6.39 -26.62 39.77
N VAL A 247 7.44 -27.43 39.65
CA VAL A 247 7.87 -28.10 38.41
C VAL A 247 7.63 -29.59 38.57
N HIS A 248 6.90 -30.20 37.63
CA HIS A 248 6.47 -31.59 37.70
C HIS A 248 6.67 -32.28 36.34
N ILE A 249 7.17 -33.52 36.39
CA ILE A 249 7.25 -34.40 35.22
C ILE A 249 6.35 -35.59 35.53
N SER A 250 5.24 -35.69 34.80
CA SER A 250 4.15 -36.62 35.11
C SER A 250 4.44 -38.06 34.74
N GLU A 251 5.12 -38.32 33.61
CA GLU A 251 5.36 -39.68 33.11
C GLU A 251 6.72 -39.84 32.42
N PRO A 252 7.35 -41.03 32.49
CA PRO A 252 8.69 -41.28 31.92
C PRO A 252 8.73 -41.37 30.38
N THR A 253 7.58 -41.41 29.71
CA THR A 253 7.48 -41.44 28.24
C THR A 253 6.99 -40.13 27.63
N ASP A 254 6.78 -39.12 28.46
CA ASP A 254 6.27 -37.82 28.03
C ASP A 254 7.41 -36.80 28.11
N ASP A 255 7.79 -36.19 26.99
CA ASP A 255 8.82 -35.13 26.93
C ASP A 255 8.29 -33.79 27.51
N ASN A 256 7.20 -33.84 28.28
CA ASN A 256 6.45 -32.70 28.77
C ASN A 256 6.72 -32.43 30.26
N MET A 257 7.25 -31.25 30.55
CA MET A 257 7.45 -30.72 31.89
C MET A 257 6.36 -29.68 32.20
N GLU A 258 5.61 -29.88 33.28
CA GLU A 258 4.60 -28.93 33.77
C GLU A 258 5.23 -27.98 34.80
N ILE A 259 5.23 -26.68 34.51
CA ILE A 259 5.61 -25.63 35.46
C ILE A 259 4.35 -24.85 35.83
N LYS A 260 3.92 -24.96 37.08
CA LYS A 260 2.81 -24.18 37.61
C LYS A 260 3.37 -23.18 38.59
N ALA A 261 3.40 -21.91 38.21
CA ALA A 261 3.80 -20.85 39.12
C ALA A 261 3.14 -19.52 38.72
N LYS A 262 2.80 -18.68 39.70
CA LYS A 262 1.93 -17.51 39.45
C LYS A 262 2.58 -16.42 38.60
N ASN A 263 3.92 -16.33 38.57
CA ASN A 263 4.67 -15.27 37.89
C ASN A 263 5.99 -15.79 37.26
N VAL A 264 5.95 -16.83 36.43
CA VAL A 264 7.14 -17.30 35.72
C VAL A 264 7.23 -16.63 34.35
N ASN A 265 8.26 -15.80 34.16
CA ASN A 265 8.67 -15.32 32.85
C ASN A 265 9.48 -16.41 32.15
N PHE A 266 8.94 -16.98 31.08
CA PHE A 266 9.70 -17.85 30.18
C PHE A 266 10.62 -16.98 29.31
N ILE A 267 11.88 -16.84 29.72
CA ILE A 267 12.90 -16.22 28.87
C ILE A 267 13.42 -17.31 27.94
N VAL A 268 12.80 -17.44 26.76
CA VAL A 268 13.31 -18.30 25.70
C VAL A 268 14.44 -17.56 24.99
N SER A 269 15.68 -17.92 25.30
CA SER A 269 16.86 -17.44 24.58
C SER A 269 17.11 -18.36 23.37
N GLY A 270 16.33 -18.19 22.30
CA GLY A 270 16.49 -18.92 21.03
C GLY A 270 15.27 -18.90 20.09
N ASN A 271 15.45 -19.33 18.84
CA ASN A 271 14.37 -19.49 17.85
C ASN A 271 13.48 -20.70 18.19
N ILE A 272 12.16 -20.54 18.21
CA ILE A 272 11.23 -21.68 18.24
C ILE A 272 10.91 -22.07 16.79
N THR A 273 11.51 -23.16 16.34
CA THR A 273 11.24 -23.80 15.05
C THR A 273 10.47 -25.10 15.26
N LYS A 274 9.31 -25.24 14.63
CA LYS A 274 9.00 -26.48 13.89
C LYS A 274 8.84 -26.07 12.43
N ASN A 275 9.94 -26.16 11.67
CA ASN A 275 10.09 -25.49 10.38
C ASN A 275 9.85 -23.97 10.41
N GLY A 276 10.29 -23.26 11.47
CA GLY A 276 10.62 -21.83 11.35
C GLY A 276 9.53 -20.76 11.55
N ALA A 277 8.59 -20.87 12.49
CA ALA A 277 7.94 -19.69 13.08
C ALA A 277 7.26 -19.97 14.44
N ALA A 278 7.27 -18.97 15.34
CA ALA A 278 6.76 -19.00 16.71
C ALA A 278 5.75 -17.87 16.94
N PHE A 279 4.68 -18.08 17.71
CA PHE A 279 4.02 -17.05 18.55
C PHE A 279 3.22 -17.71 19.68
N GLY A 280 3.39 -17.22 20.91
CA GLY A 280 2.98 -17.87 22.16
C GLY A 280 1.58 -17.54 22.69
N GLY A 281 1.09 -18.45 23.53
CA GLY A 281 -0.22 -18.45 24.19
C GLY A 281 -0.88 -19.83 24.07
N THR A 282 -1.52 -20.33 25.13
CA THR A 282 -2.13 -21.67 25.17
C THR A 282 -3.33 -21.73 24.21
N MET A 283 -3.06 -22.18 22.99
CA MET A 283 -4.05 -22.58 22.01
C MET A 283 -4.15 -24.10 22.08
N THR A 284 -5.34 -24.65 22.33
CA THR A 284 -5.67 -26.07 22.19
C THR A 284 -5.29 -26.58 20.80
N LYS A 285 -5.17 -27.90 20.60
CA LYS A 285 -4.92 -28.48 19.26
C LYS A 285 -5.92 -27.95 18.20
N SER A 286 -7.17 -27.75 18.60
CA SER A 286 -8.18 -27.10 17.75
C SER A 286 -7.89 -25.62 17.48
N GLU A 287 -7.21 -24.89 18.36
CA GLU A 287 -6.81 -23.49 18.16
C GLU A 287 -5.47 -23.36 17.41
N ILE A 288 -4.58 -24.36 17.49
CA ILE A 288 -3.32 -24.48 16.74
C ILE A 288 -3.58 -24.91 15.29
N ASP A 289 -4.43 -25.92 15.06
CA ASP A 289 -4.92 -26.33 13.73
C ASP A 289 -5.70 -25.20 13.03
N ASN A 290 -6.14 -24.22 13.84
CA ASN A 290 -6.86 -23.04 13.41
C ASN A 290 -5.95 -21.83 13.13
N VAL A 291 -4.66 -21.83 13.50
CA VAL A 291 -3.86 -20.59 13.50
C VAL A 291 -2.53 -20.66 12.73
N MET A 292 -1.96 -21.81 12.33
CA MET A 292 -0.58 -21.77 11.77
C MET A 292 -0.15 -22.59 10.54
N ILE A 293 -0.74 -23.72 10.11
CA ILE A 293 -0.28 -24.39 8.87
C ILE A 293 -1.46 -25.06 8.18
N GLY A 294 -1.75 -24.66 6.95
CA GLY A 294 -2.85 -25.23 6.16
C GLY A 294 -2.79 -26.75 6.11
N ALA A 295 -3.90 -27.40 6.42
CA ALA A 295 -4.00 -28.85 6.47
C ALA A 295 -4.14 -29.42 5.03
N GLY A 296 -3.04 -29.92 4.48
CA GLY A 296 -2.96 -30.78 3.29
C GLY A 296 -1.56 -30.88 2.69
N THR A 297 -1.42 -31.57 1.55
CA THR A 297 -0.14 -31.79 0.83
C THR A 297 0.42 -30.54 0.11
N GLY A 298 -0.27 -29.40 0.20
CA GLY A 298 0.22 -28.11 -0.31
C GLY A 298 1.31 -27.49 0.58
N TYR A 299 2.30 -26.83 -0.02
CA TYR A 299 3.43 -26.23 0.69
C TYR A 299 3.51 -24.71 0.48
N GLY A 300 4.18 -24.01 1.40
CA GLY A 300 4.43 -22.56 1.29
C GLY A 300 3.23 -21.66 1.61
N ASN A 301 2.18 -22.19 2.26
CA ASN A 301 1.01 -21.39 2.65
C ASN A 301 1.23 -20.69 4.01
N VAL A 302 0.72 -19.48 4.16
CA VAL A 302 0.64 -18.72 5.42
C VAL A 302 -0.83 -18.59 5.80
N GLY A 303 -1.25 -19.19 6.90
CA GLY A 303 -2.62 -19.07 7.42
C GLY A 303 -2.58 -18.48 8.83
N LEU A 304 -3.27 -17.37 9.08
CA LEU A 304 -3.35 -16.72 10.39
C LEU A 304 -4.81 -16.43 10.75
N GLY A 305 -5.35 -17.18 11.71
CA GLY A 305 -6.70 -16.98 12.26
C GLY A 305 -7.66 -18.14 12.01
N LYS A 306 -8.65 -18.28 12.90
CA LYS A 306 -9.45 -19.50 13.12
C LYS A 306 -9.99 -20.14 11.84
N TYR A 307 -9.80 -21.46 11.64
CA TYR A 307 -10.28 -22.26 10.51
C TYR A 307 -9.77 -21.81 9.13
N THR A 308 -8.71 -21.02 9.07
CA THR A 308 -8.11 -20.61 7.79
C THR A 308 -7.40 -21.78 7.11
N LEU A 309 -7.63 -21.97 5.81
CA LEU A 309 -7.03 -23.05 4.98
C LEU A 309 -7.28 -24.50 5.49
N SER A 310 -8.32 -24.74 6.30
CA SER A 310 -8.50 -26.03 6.98
C SER A 310 -8.76 -27.23 6.06
N ASN A 311 -9.29 -27.00 4.85
CA ASN A 311 -9.56 -28.07 3.87
C ASN A 311 -8.60 -28.04 2.66
N ASN A 312 -7.52 -27.26 2.72
CA ASN A 312 -6.55 -27.08 1.62
C ASN A 312 -5.74 -28.33 1.30
N THR A 313 -6.18 -29.14 0.33
CA THR A 313 -5.53 -30.43 0.04
C THR A 313 -4.21 -30.33 -0.73
N THR A 314 -4.12 -29.55 -1.80
CA THR A 314 -2.96 -29.48 -2.72
C THR A 314 -2.50 -28.06 -3.04
N GLY A 315 -3.28 -27.04 -2.65
CA GLY A 315 -3.01 -25.63 -2.93
C GLY A 315 -1.72 -25.10 -2.26
N LYS A 316 -0.91 -24.32 -2.98
CA LYS A 316 0.42 -23.85 -2.59
C LYS A 316 0.52 -22.33 -2.58
N TYR A 317 1.46 -21.80 -1.79
CA TYR A 317 1.81 -20.38 -1.77
C TYR A 317 0.65 -19.41 -1.51
N ASN A 318 -0.37 -19.84 -0.78
CA ASN A 318 -1.48 -18.99 -0.39
C ASN A 318 -1.16 -18.22 0.90
N THR A 319 -1.48 -16.94 0.97
CA THR A 319 -1.46 -16.12 2.19
C THR A 319 -2.90 -15.85 2.61
N ALA A 320 -3.29 -16.22 3.82
CA ALA A 320 -4.65 -16.17 4.31
C ALA A 320 -4.66 -15.62 5.75
N ILE A 321 -5.28 -14.46 5.97
CA ILE A 321 -5.24 -13.75 7.27
C ILE A 321 -6.66 -13.34 7.67
N GLY A 322 -7.20 -13.93 8.73
CA GLY A 322 -8.57 -13.71 9.21
C GLY A 322 -9.20 -14.99 9.76
N SER A 323 -10.48 -14.93 10.13
CA SER A 323 -11.26 -16.13 10.50
C SER A 323 -11.90 -16.74 9.25
N GLN A 324 -11.75 -18.05 9.04
CA GLN A 324 -12.36 -18.85 7.97
C GLN A 324 -11.97 -18.41 6.54
N VAL A 325 -10.79 -17.83 6.39
CA VAL A 325 -10.26 -17.43 5.09
C VAL A 325 -9.82 -18.65 4.29
N LEU A 326 -10.23 -18.75 3.03
CA LEU A 326 -9.87 -19.89 2.16
C LEU A 326 -10.14 -21.27 2.79
N GLN A 327 -11.14 -21.39 3.68
CA GLN A 327 -11.39 -22.63 4.44
C GLN A 327 -11.56 -23.84 3.54
N ASN A 328 -12.27 -23.69 2.41
CA ASN A 328 -12.60 -24.76 1.47
C ASN A 328 -11.69 -24.82 0.23
N ASN A 329 -10.55 -24.13 0.24
CA ASN A 329 -9.56 -24.26 -0.84
C ASN A 329 -9.19 -25.73 -1.00
N ILE A 330 -9.10 -26.25 -2.23
CA ILE A 330 -8.70 -27.64 -2.51
C ILE A 330 -7.36 -27.61 -3.25
N SER A 331 -7.31 -26.96 -4.41
CA SER A 331 -6.11 -26.90 -5.27
C SER A 331 -5.78 -25.49 -5.78
N GLY A 332 -6.38 -24.44 -5.21
CA GLY A 332 -6.05 -23.06 -5.57
C GLY A 332 -4.67 -22.66 -5.06
N ASP A 333 -3.83 -22.12 -5.95
CA ASP A 333 -2.45 -21.72 -5.66
C ASP A 333 -2.28 -20.19 -5.70
N ASN A 334 -1.27 -19.66 -4.98
CA ASN A 334 -0.83 -18.26 -5.06
C ASN A 334 -1.92 -17.20 -4.76
N ASN A 335 -2.89 -17.51 -3.89
CA ASN A 335 -3.90 -16.53 -3.48
C ASN A 335 -3.45 -15.74 -2.25
N ILE A 336 -3.74 -14.44 -2.21
CA ILE A 336 -3.61 -13.58 -1.02
C ILE A 336 -5.02 -13.22 -0.59
N ALA A 337 -5.45 -13.63 0.60
CA ALA A 337 -6.77 -13.37 1.14
C ALA A 337 -6.67 -12.79 2.57
N ILE A 338 -7.27 -11.62 2.83
CA ILE A 338 -7.18 -10.92 4.12
C ILE A 338 -8.56 -10.39 4.53
N GLY A 339 -9.05 -10.73 5.71
CA GLY A 339 -10.37 -10.36 6.23
C GLY A 339 -11.17 -11.59 6.67
N ALA A 340 -12.14 -11.46 7.57
CA ALA A 340 -12.94 -12.64 7.95
C ALA A 340 -13.77 -13.14 6.75
N LEU A 341 -13.86 -14.47 6.57
CA LEU A 341 -14.63 -15.15 5.53
C LEU A 341 -14.24 -14.81 4.08
N SER A 342 -13.13 -14.09 3.85
CA SER A 342 -12.66 -13.80 2.49
C SER A 342 -12.34 -15.10 1.74
N MET A 343 -12.88 -15.24 0.52
CA MET A 343 -12.73 -16.46 -0.31
C MET A 343 -13.11 -17.77 0.41
N TRP A 344 -14.05 -17.75 1.36
CA TRP A 344 -14.38 -18.90 2.21
C TRP A 344 -14.62 -20.21 1.43
N LYS A 345 -15.46 -20.18 0.39
CA LYS A 345 -15.84 -21.37 -0.38
C LYS A 345 -14.94 -21.70 -1.58
N ASN A 346 -13.91 -20.91 -1.90
CA ASN A 346 -13.10 -21.13 -3.10
C ASN A 346 -12.47 -22.53 -3.08
N LYS A 347 -12.55 -23.30 -4.17
CA LYS A 347 -11.99 -24.66 -4.30
C LYS A 347 -10.74 -24.70 -5.18
N THR A 348 -10.73 -24.00 -6.31
CA THR A 348 -9.70 -24.14 -7.37
C THR A 348 -9.10 -22.83 -7.86
N GLY A 349 -9.70 -21.68 -7.55
CA GLY A 349 -9.22 -20.39 -8.03
C GLY A 349 -7.82 -20.06 -7.53
N SER A 350 -6.98 -19.51 -8.42
CA SER A 350 -5.55 -19.32 -8.20
C SER A 350 -5.09 -17.90 -8.55
N LYS A 351 -3.98 -17.44 -7.99
CA LYS A 351 -3.35 -16.14 -8.27
C LYS A 351 -4.26 -14.92 -8.00
N ASN A 352 -5.16 -15.01 -7.02
CA ASN A 352 -6.05 -13.91 -6.68
C ASN A 352 -5.58 -13.12 -5.46
N ILE A 353 -5.85 -11.82 -5.41
CA ILE A 353 -5.67 -10.96 -4.23
C ILE A 353 -7.05 -10.52 -3.77
N VAL A 354 -7.46 -10.87 -2.55
CA VAL A 354 -8.77 -10.54 -1.98
C VAL A 354 -8.59 -9.94 -0.59
N ILE A 355 -9.07 -8.71 -0.38
CA ILE A 355 -8.92 -8.00 0.90
C ILE A 355 -10.27 -7.41 1.32
N GLY A 356 -10.78 -7.81 2.47
CA GLY A 356 -12.06 -7.36 3.00
C GLY A 356 -12.86 -8.43 3.72
N ASN A 357 -13.74 -8.03 4.64
CA ASN A 357 -14.63 -8.95 5.34
C ASN A 357 -15.76 -9.43 4.41
N ASP A 358 -16.05 -10.74 4.44
CA ASP A 358 -17.11 -11.41 3.66
C ASP A 358 -16.97 -11.29 2.12
N VAL A 359 -15.81 -10.89 1.62
CA VAL A 359 -15.56 -10.72 0.18
C VAL A 359 -15.39 -12.07 -0.51
N CYS A 360 -16.13 -12.30 -1.60
CA CYS A 360 -16.10 -13.55 -2.39
C CYS A 360 -16.38 -14.83 -1.57
N LYS A 361 -17.05 -14.72 -0.41
CA LYS A 361 -17.25 -15.84 0.52
C LYS A 361 -18.00 -17.03 -0.09
N ASP A 362 -18.95 -16.76 -0.98
CA ASP A 362 -19.85 -17.76 -1.56
C ASP A 362 -19.38 -18.32 -2.91
N ILE A 363 -18.19 -17.92 -3.38
CA ILE A 363 -17.64 -18.37 -4.67
C ILE A 363 -16.93 -19.71 -4.49
N GLU A 364 -17.47 -20.77 -5.10
CA GLU A 364 -16.84 -22.10 -5.09
C GLU A 364 -15.72 -22.26 -6.12
N GLU A 365 -15.87 -21.66 -7.29
CA GLU A 365 -14.88 -21.72 -8.38
C GLU A 365 -14.50 -20.30 -8.78
N MET A 366 -13.59 -19.68 -8.03
CA MET A 366 -13.08 -18.37 -8.41
C MET A 366 -12.18 -18.55 -9.65
N GLY A 367 -12.26 -17.65 -10.63
CA GLY A 367 -11.27 -17.67 -11.70
C GLY A 367 -9.91 -17.19 -11.20
N SER A 368 -8.98 -16.92 -12.12
CA SER A 368 -7.58 -16.60 -11.75
C SER A 368 -7.17 -15.17 -12.05
N GLU A 369 -6.15 -14.68 -11.33
CA GLU A 369 -5.51 -13.37 -11.60
C GLU A 369 -6.41 -12.16 -11.27
N ASN A 370 -7.35 -12.29 -10.32
CA ASN A 370 -8.22 -11.20 -9.90
C ASN A 370 -7.68 -10.46 -8.66
N ILE A 371 -7.90 -9.14 -8.61
CA ILE A 371 -7.67 -8.29 -7.43
C ILE A 371 -9.02 -7.78 -6.95
N VAL A 372 -9.41 -8.07 -5.71
CA VAL A 372 -10.67 -7.65 -5.09
C VAL A 372 -10.41 -7.01 -3.74
N ILE A 373 -10.82 -5.77 -3.52
CA ILE A 373 -10.62 -5.05 -2.26
C ILE A 373 -11.91 -4.32 -1.88
N GLY A 374 -12.49 -4.57 -0.71
CA GLY A 374 -13.71 -3.87 -0.29
C GLY A 374 -14.54 -4.59 0.76
N HIS A 375 -15.83 -4.31 0.81
CA HIS A 375 -16.80 -5.00 1.68
C HIS A 375 -17.96 -5.45 0.78
N SER A 376 -18.53 -6.62 1.06
CA SER A 376 -19.75 -7.09 0.40
C SER A 376 -19.73 -7.23 -1.13
N ASN A 377 -18.60 -7.22 -1.85
CA ASN A 377 -18.55 -7.50 -3.30
C ASN A 377 -19.23 -8.83 -3.62
N TYR A 378 -20.52 -8.75 -3.96
CA TYR A 378 -21.46 -9.86 -3.89
C TYR A 378 -21.17 -10.86 -5.01
N SER A 379 -20.85 -12.10 -4.62
CA SER A 379 -21.09 -13.38 -5.31
C SER A 379 -20.89 -13.54 -6.84
N SER A 380 -19.94 -12.87 -7.51
CA SER A 380 -19.96 -12.87 -8.99
C SER A 380 -18.65 -13.03 -9.78
N ILE A 381 -17.48 -13.10 -9.16
CA ILE A 381 -16.23 -13.36 -9.91
C ILE A 381 -15.98 -14.85 -10.22
N GLY A 382 -17.02 -15.69 -10.09
CA GLY A 382 -16.94 -17.13 -10.40
C GLY A 382 -16.49 -17.36 -11.85
N ASN A 383 -15.39 -18.07 -12.04
CA ASN A 383 -14.74 -18.34 -13.33
C ASN A 383 -14.27 -17.11 -14.15
N THR A 384 -14.18 -15.91 -13.54
CA THR A 384 -13.69 -14.69 -14.19
C THR A 384 -12.18 -14.49 -14.00
N HIS A 385 -11.50 -13.91 -14.98
CA HIS A 385 -10.04 -13.81 -14.98
C HIS A 385 -9.54 -12.38 -15.18
N ALA A 386 -8.41 -12.06 -14.56
CA ALA A 386 -7.66 -10.82 -14.77
C ALA A 386 -8.46 -9.53 -14.46
N ASN A 387 -9.34 -9.55 -13.45
CA ASN A 387 -10.12 -8.37 -13.07
C ASN A 387 -9.51 -7.61 -11.89
N ILE A 388 -9.77 -6.30 -11.81
CA ILE A 388 -9.51 -5.47 -10.64
C ILE A 388 -10.86 -4.92 -10.15
N ALA A 389 -11.23 -5.17 -8.90
CA ALA A 389 -12.46 -4.72 -8.26
C ALA A 389 -12.14 -4.09 -6.90
N ILE A 390 -12.28 -2.77 -6.77
CA ILE A 390 -11.92 -2.03 -5.56
C ILE A 390 -13.09 -1.13 -5.16
N GLY A 391 -13.74 -1.40 -4.04
CA GLY A 391 -14.92 -0.66 -3.57
C GLY A 391 -16.00 -1.59 -3.02
N ASN A 392 -17.12 -1.00 -2.61
CA ASN A 392 -18.31 -1.74 -2.22
C ASN A 392 -19.11 -2.13 -3.48
N ASP A 393 -19.44 -3.40 -3.66
CA ASP A 393 -20.19 -3.90 -4.83
C ASP A 393 -19.55 -3.59 -6.20
N ALA A 394 -18.23 -3.42 -6.24
CA ALA A 394 -17.47 -3.30 -7.48
C ALA A 394 -17.46 -4.66 -8.20
N LEU A 395 -17.86 -4.67 -9.48
CA LEU A 395 -17.98 -5.86 -10.31
C LEU A 395 -18.99 -6.89 -9.79
N ALA A 396 -19.97 -6.47 -8.98
CA ALA A 396 -21.03 -7.35 -8.52
C ALA A 396 -21.99 -7.69 -9.68
N VAL A 397 -21.86 -8.86 -10.30
CA VAL A 397 -22.80 -9.37 -11.32
C VAL A 397 -24.01 -10.07 -10.69
N SER A 398 -25.17 -9.93 -11.33
CA SER A 398 -26.38 -10.68 -10.97
C SER A 398 -26.15 -12.16 -11.26
N SER A 399 -26.47 -13.00 -10.29
CA SER A 399 -26.27 -14.46 -10.24
C SER A 399 -26.45 -15.20 -11.59
N GLY A 400 -25.40 -15.94 -11.99
CA GLY A 400 -25.47 -17.01 -13.00
C GLY A 400 -25.04 -16.62 -14.41
N GLY A 401 -23.76 -16.82 -14.75
CA GLY A 401 -23.31 -16.87 -16.15
C GLY A 401 -22.03 -16.11 -16.50
N THR A 402 -20.88 -16.74 -16.24
CA THR A 402 -19.64 -16.78 -17.05
C THR A 402 -19.04 -15.52 -17.71
N LEU A 403 -17.74 -15.26 -17.43
CA LEU A 403 -16.71 -14.60 -18.26
C LEU A 403 -16.73 -13.08 -18.47
N THR A 404 -16.74 -12.32 -17.37
CA THR A 404 -16.32 -10.91 -17.37
C THR A 404 -14.82 -10.83 -17.11
N ASN A 405 -13.99 -10.84 -18.15
CA ASN A 405 -12.52 -10.87 -17.99
C ASN A 405 -11.87 -9.51 -18.28
N CYS A 406 -10.69 -9.28 -17.70
CA CYS A 406 -9.86 -8.13 -18.00
C CYS A 406 -10.53 -6.78 -17.72
N ASN A 407 -11.38 -6.69 -16.70
CA ASN A 407 -12.07 -5.46 -16.32
C ASN A 407 -11.40 -4.77 -15.14
N ILE A 408 -11.48 -3.45 -15.09
CA ILE A 408 -11.05 -2.62 -13.95
C ILE A 408 -12.29 -1.89 -13.41
N ALA A 409 -12.65 -2.13 -12.16
CA ALA A 409 -13.78 -1.57 -11.44
C ALA A 409 -13.28 -0.92 -10.15
N ILE A 410 -13.30 0.41 -10.04
CA ILE A 410 -12.79 1.14 -8.88
C ILE A 410 -13.80 2.19 -8.42
N GLY A 411 -14.40 1.99 -7.25
CA GLY A 411 -15.49 2.80 -6.73
C GLY A 411 -16.61 1.90 -6.24
N SER A 412 -17.56 2.47 -5.52
CA SER A 412 -18.76 1.72 -5.14
C SER A 412 -19.68 1.55 -6.35
N ASP A 413 -20.30 0.37 -6.49
CA ASP A 413 -21.31 0.06 -7.50
C ASP A 413 -20.82 0.17 -8.97
N THR A 414 -19.51 0.09 -9.19
CA THR A 414 -18.91 0.12 -10.54
C THR A 414 -19.02 -1.23 -11.25
N LEU A 415 -19.31 -1.23 -12.56
CA LEU A 415 -19.54 -2.44 -13.34
C LEU A 415 -20.58 -3.38 -12.68
N TYR A 416 -21.59 -2.80 -12.04
CA TYR A 416 -22.64 -3.55 -11.35
C TYR A 416 -23.63 -4.15 -12.35
N GLY A 417 -23.92 -5.44 -12.22
CA GLY A 417 -24.96 -6.12 -12.99
C GLY A 417 -24.63 -6.35 -14.47
N ILE A 418 -23.35 -6.32 -14.85
CA ILE A 418 -22.93 -6.69 -16.22
C ILE A 418 -23.11 -8.19 -16.45
N THR A 419 -23.58 -8.60 -17.63
CA THR A 419 -23.76 -10.03 -17.99
C THR A 419 -22.91 -10.40 -19.21
N SER A 420 -22.80 -11.69 -19.48
CA SER A 420 -22.22 -12.23 -20.72
C SER A 420 -23.13 -13.32 -21.27
N ILE A 421 -23.30 -13.35 -22.59
CA ILE A 421 -24.07 -14.40 -23.27
C ILE A 421 -23.06 -15.39 -23.89
N ASP A 422 -23.04 -16.61 -23.37
CA ASP A 422 -22.33 -17.73 -23.99
C ASP A 422 -23.34 -18.55 -24.81
N GLY A 423 -23.20 -18.60 -26.15
CA GLY A 423 -24.11 -19.40 -26.98
C GLY A 423 -24.37 -18.98 -28.44
N GLY A 424 -23.70 -17.96 -28.97
CA GLY A 424 -23.85 -17.54 -30.38
C GLY A 424 -22.53 -17.33 -31.11
N SER A 425 -22.58 -17.26 -32.45
CA SER A 425 -21.45 -17.13 -33.39
C SER A 425 -20.54 -15.90 -33.17
N SER A 426 -20.86 -15.02 -32.22
CA SER A 426 -20.10 -13.81 -31.90
C SER A 426 -19.53 -13.74 -30.48
N ASN A 427 -19.76 -14.74 -29.61
CA ASN A 427 -19.13 -14.89 -28.28
C ASN A 427 -18.93 -13.54 -27.54
N LYS A 428 -20.01 -12.79 -27.33
CA LYS A 428 -19.92 -11.42 -26.79
C LYS A 428 -19.78 -11.46 -25.27
N ARG A 429 -18.57 -11.20 -24.80
CA ARG A 429 -18.17 -11.18 -23.39
C ARG A 429 -18.01 -9.76 -22.90
N SER A 430 -18.49 -9.45 -21.70
CA SER A 430 -18.25 -8.14 -21.10
C SER A 430 -16.81 -8.04 -20.60
N GLN A 431 -15.89 -7.65 -21.49
CA GLN A 431 -14.45 -7.73 -21.27
C GLN A 431 -13.72 -6.42 -21.63
N GLY A 432 -12.58 -6.20 -20.98
CA GLY A 432 -11.68 -5.08 -21.31
C GLY A 432 -12.22 -3.71 -20.93
N ASN A 433 -13.14 -3.65 -19.95
CA ASN A 433 -13.75 -2.40 -19.52
C ASN A 433 -12.98 -1.75 -18.38
N ILE A 434 -13.00 -0.42 -18.32
CA ILE A 434 -12.45 0.37 -17.22
C ILE A 434 -13.57 1.23 -16.66
N ALA A 435 -14.04 0.98 -15.45
CA ALA A 435 -14.97 1.84 -14.73
C ALA A 435 -14.35 2.35 -13.43
N ILE A 436 -14.31 3.67 -13.25
CA ILE A 436 -13.75 4.33 -12.07
C ILE A 436 -14.68 5.45 -11.61
N GLY A 437 -15.11 5.44 -10.34
CA GLY A 437 -16.04 6.41 -9.75
C GLY A 437 -17.34 5.76 -9.29
N HIS A 438 -18.11 6.42 -8.41
CA HIS A 438 -19.36 5.86 -7.90
C HIS A 438 -20.34 5.56 -9.05
N SER A 439 -20.86 4.34 -9.11
CA SER A 439 -21.84 3.90 -10.12
C SER A 439 -21.41 4.12 -11.58
N ALA A 440 -20.10 4.14 -11.87
CA ALA A 440 -19.61 4.14 -13.24
C ALA A 440 -19.89 2.77 -13.88
N ILE A 441 -20.64 2.77 -14.99
CA ILE A 441 -21.21 1.54 -15.57
C ILE A 441 -21.99 0.75 -14.50
N GLY A 442 -23.03 1.34 -13.93
CA GLY A 442 -23.78 0.68 -12.86
C GLY A 442 -25.13 1.30 -12.58
N TYR A 443 -26.05 0.46 -12.10
CA TYR A 443 -27.41 0.77 -11.63
C TYR A 443 -28.49 0.97 -12.71
N ASN A 444 -29.10 -0.16 -13.10
CA ASN A 444 -30.54 -0.33 -13.31
C ASN A 444 -30.75 -1.82 -13.58
N TYR A 445 -31.36 -2.53 -12.63
CA TYR A 445 -31.67 -3.96 -12.74
C TYR A 445 -32.83 -4.12 -13.71
N THR A 446 -32.49 -4.30 -14.98
CA THR A 446 -33.43 -4.77 -16.01
C THR A 446 -33.15 -6.25 -16.23
N ASP A 447 -34.17 -7.06 -16.49
CA ASP A 447 -34.00 -8.47 -16.89
C ASP A 447 -33.31 -8.64 -18.27
N GLU A 448 -32.79 -7.56 -18.88
CA GLU A 448 -32.04 -7.57 -20.14
C GLU A 448 -30.55 -7.82 -19.91
N ASP A 449 -29.93 -8.58 -20.82
CA ASP A 449 -28.49 -8.83 -20.83
C ASP A 449 -27.69 -7.53 -21.05
N ARG A 450 -26.78 -7.24 -20.10
CA ARG A 450 -25.91 -6.06 -20.14
C ARG A 450 -24.52 -6.42 -20.68
N ILE A 451 -24.34 -6.35 -21.99
CA ILE A 451 -23.08 -6.68 -22.67
C ILE A 451 -22.28 -5.42 -23.04
N ILE A 452 -21.16 -5.21 -22.38
CA ILE A 452 -20.32 -4.01 -22.54
C ILE A 452 -18.89 -4.43 -22.82
N VAL A 453 -18.30 -3.95 -23.92
CA VAL A 453 -16.97 -4.39 -24.36
C VAL A 453 -16.04 -3.21 -24.59
N GLY A 454 -14.81 -3.30 -24.09
CA GLY A 454 -13.73 -2.34 -24.39
C GLY A 454 -14.07 -0.89 -24.05
N THR A 455 -14.94 -0.67 -23.06
CA THR A 455 -15.49 0.64 -22.73
C THR A 455 -14.76 1.27 -21.54
N ILE A 456 -14.51 2.57 -21.61
CA ILE A 456 -13.88 3.36 -20.53
C ILE A 456 -14.94 4.30 -19.95
N ALA A 457 -15.17 4.25 -18.64
CA ALA A 457 -16.10 5.09 -17.89
C ALA A 457 -15.42 5.60 -16.62
N ILE A 458 -14.99 6.85 -16.60
CA ILE A 458 -14.29 7.44 -15.47
C ILE A 458 -15.05 8.69 -15.03
N GLY A 459 -15.61 8.66 -13.82
CA GLY A 459 -16.46 9.71 -13.28
C GLY A 459 -17.70 9.11 -12.63
N GLU A 460 -18.24 9.83 -11.63
CA GLU A 460 -19.50 9.44 -11.00
C GLU A 460 -20.65 9.45 -12.02
N PHE A 461 -21.39 8.34 -12.04
CA PHE A 461 -22.50 8.05 -12.96
C PHE A 461 -22.14 8.07 -14.47
N ALA A 462 -20.87 7.95 -14.84
CA ALA A 462 -20.48 7.79 -16.24
C ALA A 462 -21.03 6.46 -16.79
N LEU A 463 -21.73 6.49 -17.93
CA LEU A 463 -22.34 5.31 -18.57
C LEU A 463 -23.25 4.46 -17.66
N GLN A 464 -23.90 5.06 -16.65
CA GLN A 464 -24.74 4.35 -15.68
C GLN A 464 -25.83 3.45 -16.33
N ASN A 465 -26.53 3.96 -17.35
CA ASN A 465 -27.67 3.27 -17.97
C ASN A 465 -27.34 2.36 -19.16
N VAL A 466 -26.06 2.14 -19.47
CA VAL A 466 -25.68 1.37 -20.66
C VAL A 466 -26.10 -0.10 -20.52
N ILE A 467 -26.90 -0.58 -21.48
CA ILE A 467 -27.34 -1.96 -21.58
C ILE A 467 -26.37 -2.70 -22.50
N THR A 468 -26.26 -2.29 -23.76
CA THR A 468 -25.28 -2.85 -24.70
C THR A 468 -24.46 -1.78 -25.38
N GLY A 469 -23.15 -2.00 -25.50
CA GLY A 469 -22.28 -1.03 -26.14
C GLY A 469 -20.82 -1.47 -26.20
N GLU A 470 -20.17 -1.12 -27.29
CA GLU A 470 -18.76 -1.47 -27.52
C GLU A 470 -17.95 -0.19 -27.74
N TYR A 471 -16.74 -0.15 -27.18
CA TYR A 471 -15.73 0.88 -27.43
C TYR A 471 -16.19 2.32 -27.16
N ASN A 472 -16.99 2.53 -26.11
CA ASN A 472 -17.35 3.87 -25.67
C ASN A 472 -16.29 4.43 -24.70
N VAL A 473 -16.07 5.74 -24.73
CA VAL A 473 -15.23 6.48 -23.77
C VAL A 473 -16.09 7.54 -23.12
N ALA A 474 -16.26 7.48 -21.80
CA ALA A 474 -16.97 8.45 -20.98
C ALA A 474 -16.05 8.91 -19.84
N LEU A 475 -15.59 10.17 -19.88
CA LEU A 475 -14.71 10.74 -18.88
C LEU A 475 -15.35 12.02 -18.32
N GLY A 476 -15.87 11.97 -17.10
CA GLY A 476 -16.48 13.09 -16.40
C GLY A 476 -17.79 12.71 -15.70
N TYR A 477 -18.25 13.58 -14.79
CA TYR A 477 -19.53 13.41 -14.11
C TYR A 477 -20.68 13.41 -15.10
N LEU A 478 -21.52 12.36 -15.06
CA LEU A 478 -22.66 12.11 -15.95
C LEU A 478 -22.33 12.02 -17.47
N ALA A 479 -21.08 11.75 -17.85
CA ALA A 479 -20.75 11.54 -19.26
C ALA A 479 -21.47 10.28 -19.80
N LEU A 480 -22.19 10.41 -20.93
CA LEU A 480 -23.00 9.33 -21.55
C LEU A 480 -24.00 8.65 -20.59
N TYR A 481 -24.54 9.39 -19.62
CA TYR A 481 -25.42 8.88 -18.57
C TYR A 481 -26.61 8.04 -19.08
N SER A 482 -27.34 8.51 -20.09
CA SER A 482 -28.57 7.88 -20.60
C SER A 482 -28.34 6.91 -21.77
N LEU A 483 -27.09 6.58 -22.11
CA LEU A 483 -26.79 5.67 -23.20
C LEU A 483 -27.38 4.30 -22.88
N THR A 484 -28.16 3.70 -23.78
CA THR A 484 -28.73 2.36 -23.58
C THR A 484 -28.12 1.34 -24.53
N LYS A 485 -28.21 1.56 -25.85
CA LYS A 485 -27.73 0.65 -26.90
C LYS A 485 -26.93 1.42 -27.93
N SER A 486 -25.61 1.55 -27.73
CA SER A 486 -24.76 2.34 -28.63
C SER A 486 -23.26 2.05 -28.46
N SER A 487 -22.50 2.24 -29.53
CA SER A 487 -21.07 1.94 -29.61
C SER A 487 -20.28 3.08 -30.25
N ASN A 488 -18.97 3.11 -29.96
CA ASN A 488 -17.98 4.02 -30.55
C ASN A 488 -18.24 5.52 -30.25
N ASN A 489 -18.78 5.86 -29.09
CA ASN A 489 -18.90 7.25 -28.66
C ASN A 489 -17.73 7.67 -27.78
N CYS A 490 -17.27 8.91 -27.90
CA CYS A 490 -16.26 9.53 -27.05
C CYS A 490 -16.87 10.77 -26.39
N ALA A 491 -16.97 10.81 -25.08
CA ALA A 491 -17.58 11.87 -24.29
C ALA A 491 -16.64 12.26 -23.15
N ILE A 492 -16.06 13.45 -23.22
CA ILE A 492 -15.07 13.92 -22.25
C ILE A 492 -15.47 15.30 -21.71
N GLY A 493 -15.84 15.36 -20.43
CA GLY A 493 -16.24 16.55 -19.70
C GLY A 493 -17.46 16.34 -18.80
N TYR A 494 -17.84 17.37 -18.05
CA TYR A 494 -19.06 17.38 -17.23
C TYR A 494 -20.31 17.35 -18.12
N LYS A 495 -21.21 16.39 -17.91
CA LYS A 495 -22.49 16.26 -18.64
C LYS A 495 -22.38 16.21 -20.18
N THR A 496 -21.32 15.61 -20.72
CA THR A 496 -21.17 15.41 -22.17
C THR A 496 -21.99 14.23 -22.67
N LEU A 497 -22.73 14.41 -23.78
CA LEU A 497 -23.60 13.37 -24.36
C LEU A 497 -24.59 12.74 -23.37
N THR A 498 -24.97 13.46 -22.30
CA THR A 498 -25.77 12.92 -21.17
C THR A 498 -27.06 12.26 -21.63
N ASN A 499 -27.79 12.88 -22.57
CA ASN A 499 -29.11 12.40 -23.01
C ASN A 499 -29.05 11.47 -24.24
N CYS A 500 -27.87 11.09 -24.72
CA CYS A 500 -27.72 10.20 -25.87
C CYS A 500 -28.20 8.81 -25.50
N LYS A 501 -29.20 8.27 -26.19
CA LYS A 501 -29.79 6.94 -25.94
C LYS A 501 -29.21 5.87 -26.87
N THR A 502 -29.17 6.14 -28.18
CA THR A 502 -28.83 5.13 -29.21
C THR A 502 -27.89 5.61 -30.33
N GLY A 503 -27.37 6.83 -30.24
CA GLY A 503 -26.54 7.44 -31.28
C GLY A 503 -25.08 6.97 -31.27
N ASN A 504 -24.59 6.36 -32.36
CA ASN A 504 -23.22 5.85 -32.51
C ASN A 504 -22.24 6.88 -33.12
N TYR A 505 -20.95 6.65 -32.92
CA TYR A 505 -19.85 7.40 -33.55
C TYR A 505 -19.80 8.90 -33.18
N ASN A 506 -20.33 9.27 -32.03
CA ASN A 506 -20.35 10.66 -31.60
C ASN A 506 -19.10 11.00 -30.79
N THR A 507 -18.53 12.18 -31.02
CA THR A 507 -17.39 12.72 -30.24
C THR A 507 -17.80 14.03 -29.59
N ALA A 508 -17.77 14.10 -28.26
CA ALA A 508 -18.06 15.29 -27.48
C ALA A 508 -16.91 15.60 -26.51
N LEU A 509 -16.38 16.83 -26.58
CA LEU A 509 -15.32 17.30 -25.69
C LEU A 509 -15.68 18.68 -25.13
N GLY A 510 -15.75 18.81 -23.80
CA GLY A 510 -16.07 20.05 -23.09
C GLY A 510 -17.40 19.99 -22.35
N ALA A 511 -17.55 20.77 -21.29
CA ALA A 511 -18.74 20.69 -20.43
C ALA A 511 -20.05 20.91 -21.21
N SER A 512 -21.02 20.02 -21.01
CA SER A 512 -22.32 20.01 -21.69
C SER A 512 -22.24 19.96 -23.23
N ALA A 513 -21.13 19.49 -23.81
CA ALA A 513 -21.04 19.25 -25.25
C ALA A 513 -21.96 18.09 -25.67
N LEU A 514 -22.78 18.33 -26.70
CA LEU A 514 -23.80 17.43 -27.23
C LEU A 514 -24.78 16.89 -26.17
N GLU A 515 -24.96 17.59 -25.05
CA GLU A 515 -25.82 17.15 -23.95
C GLU A 515 -27.24 16.79 -24.39
N ASN A 516 -27.80 17.50 -25.38
CA ASN A 516 -29.17 17.32 -25.86
C ASN A 516 -29.29 16.36 -27.04
N LEU A 517 -28.19 15.74 -27.48
CA LEU A 517 -28.22 14.73 -28.53
C LEU A 517 -28.86 13.46 -27.98
N THR A 518 -29.90 12.96 -28.64
CA THR A 518 -30.61 11.73 -28.23
C THR A 518 -30.26 10.53 -29.12
N THR A 519 -30.41 10.65 -30.44
CA THR A 519 -30.30 9.53 -31.39
C THR A 519 -29.32 9.75 -32.54
N TYR A 520 -28.83 10.98 -32.74
CA TYR A 520 -27.97 11.29 -33.89
C TYR A 520 -26.65 10.53 -33.88
N THR A 521 -26.11 10.32 -35.07
CA THR A 521 -24.87 9.57 -35.26
C THR A 521 -23.82 10.39 -35.98
N ASN A 522 -22.55 10.03 -35.79
CA ASN A 522 -21.43 10.67 -36.47
C ASN A 522 -21.38 12.18 -36.25
N CYS A 523 -21.66 12.63 -35.03
CA CYS A 523 -21.61 14.04 -34.65
C CYS A 523 -20.35 14.35 -33.86
N THR A 524 -19.74 15.52 -34.09
CA THR A 524 -18.61 16.01 -33.29
C THR A 524 -18.95 17.36 -32.65
N GLY A 525 -18.93 17.45 -31.32
CA GLY A 525 -19.13 18.69 -30.57
C GLY A 525 -17.92 19.02 -29.72
N LEU A 526 -17.22 20.10 -30.05
CA LEU A 526 -16.01 20.54 -29.32
C LEU A 526 -16.25 21.90 -28.67
N GLY A 527 -16.18 21.97 -27.34
CA GLY A 527 -16.33 23.18 -26.55
C GLY A 527 -17.58 23.19 -25.65
N TYR A 528 -17.62 24.12 -24.71
CA TYR A 528 -18.74 24.29 -23.77
C TYR A 528 -20.05 24.51 -24.53
N ASN A 529 -21.07 23.69 -24.25
CA ASN A 529 -22.38 23.75 -24.91
C ASN A 529 -22.33 23.69 -26.45
N ALA A 530 -21.36 22.98 -27.05
CA ALA A 530 -21.41 22.68 -28.47
C ALA A 530 -22.60 21.74 -28.75
N GLN A 531 -23.55 22.13 -29.61
CA GLN A 531 -24.74 21.34 -29.94
C GLN A 531 -24.89 21.19 -31.45
N VAL A 532 -25.37 20.03 -31.89
CA VAL A 532 -25.70 19.73 -33.30
C VAL A 532 -27.20 19.51 -33.45
N THR A 533 -27.69 19.63 -34.68
CA THR A 533 -29.12 19.52 -35.00
C THR A 533 -29.45 18.31 -35.87
N GLY A 534 -28.44 17.51 -36.23
CA GLY A 534 -28.61 16.27 -36.97
C GLY A 534 -27.35 15.42 -36.99
N SER A 535 -27.49 14.23 -37.56
CA SER A 535 -26.37 13.32 -37.82
C SER A 535 -25.36 13.92 -38.80
N ASN A 536 -24.12 13.44 -38.79
CA ASN A 536 -23.05 13.85 -39.71
C ASN A 536 -22.66 15.34 -39.60
N GLN A 537 -22.73 15.92 -38.40
CA GLN A 537 -22.46 17.35 -38.17
C GLN A 537 -21.29 17.57 -37.21
N ILE A 538 -20.53 18.64 -37.44
CA ILE A 538 -19.48 19.11 -36.54
C ILE A 538 -19.84 20.50 -36.03
N GLN A 539 -19.83 20.68 -34.71
CA GLN A 539 -19.99 21.97 -34.04
C GLN A 539 -18.70 22.31 -33.26
N LEU A 540 -18.10 23.47 -33.58
CA LEU A 540 -16.93 24.02 -32.90
C LEU A 540 -17.33 25.23 -32.05
N GLY A 541 -17.48 25.01 -30.74
CA GLY A 541 -17.91 26.00 -29.76
C GLY A 541 -19.42 26.27 -29.78
N ASN A 542 -19.84 27.35 -29.14
CA ASN A 542 -21.22 27.82 -29.11
C ASN A 542 -21.33 29.23 -29.76
N THR A 543 -22.49 29.87 -29.70
CA THR A 543 -22.72 31.20 -30.29
C THR A 543 -21.83 32.33 -29.77
N SER A 544 -21.17 32.14 -28.63
CA SER A 544 -20.22 33.09 -28.05
C SER A 544 -18.77 32.84 -28.49
N VAL A 545 -18.49 31.71 -29.14
CA VAL A 545 -17.15 31.32 -29.58
C VAL A 545 -16.97 31.71 -31.05
N THR A 546 -15.84 32.35 -31.36
CA THR A 546 -15.42 32.63 -32.75
C THR A 546 -14.34 31.65 -33.15
N VAL A 547 -14.51 30.97 -34.29
CA VAL A 547 -13.44 30.16 -34.90
C VAL A 547 -12.41 31.11 -35.49
N TYR A 548 -11.28 31.29 -34.81
CA TYR A 548 -10.18 32.15 -35.27
C TYR A 548 -9.13 31.32 -36.00
N ALA A 549 -9.06 31.47 -37.32
CA ALA A 549 -8.04 30.86 -38.17
C ALA A 549 -7.20 31.96 -38.83
N GLN A 550 -5.87 31.86 -38.72
CA GLN A 550 -4.96 32.84 -39.35
C GLN A 550 -4.91 32.72 -40.88
N LYS A 551 -5.29 31.55 -41.42
CA LYS A 551 -5.43 31.28 -42.85
C LYS A 551 -6.85 30.81 -43.13
N ALA A 552 -7.28 30.95 -44.39
CA ALA A 552 -8.56 30.43 -44.85
C ALA A 552 -8.64 28.92 -44.65
N LEU A 553 -9.86 28.42 -44.40
CA LEU A 553 -10.14 27.00 -44.40
C LEU A 553 -9.89 26.45 -45.81
N VAL A 554 -9.05 25.41 -45.89
CA VAL A 554 -8.69 24.78 -47.16
C VAL A 554 -9.65 23.63 -47.43
N VAL A 555 -10.31 23.65 -48.59
CA VAL A 555 -11.18 22.57 -49.07
C VAL A 555 -10.46 21.81 -50.18
N ARG A 556 -10.48 20.48 -50.12
CA ARG A 556 -9.89 19.61 -51.14
C ARG A 556 -10.68 19.74 -52.45
N SER A 557 -10.00 19.97 -53.57
CA SER A 557 -10.65 20.25 -54.87
C SER A 557 -9.85 19.71 -56.06
N ASP A 558 -9.13 18.60 -55.86
CA ASP A 558 -8.31 17.95 -56.90
C ASP A 558 -9.19 17.41 -58.03
N ALA A 559 -8.73 17.53 -59.28
CA ALA A 559 -9.47 17.01 -60.43
C ALA A 559 -9.69 15.50 -60.37
N ARG A 560 -8.79 14.75 -59.71
CA ARG A 560 -8.92 13.29 -59.53
C ARG A 560 -10.05 12.90 -58.57
N ASP A 561 -10.45 13.84 -57.72
CA ASP A 561 -11.52 13.64 -56.74
C ASP A 561 -12.86 14.20 -57.26
N LYS A 562 -12.97 14.53 -58.57
CA LYS A 562 -14.16 15.09 -59.23
C LYS A 562 -14.54 14.28 -60.48
N LEU A 563 -15.84 14.18 -60.74
CA LEU A 563 -16.44 13.59 -61.94
C LEU A 563 -17.35 14.64 -62.61
N ASP A 564 -17.65 14.47 -63.89
CA ASP A 564 -18.65 15.27 -64.64
C ASP A 564 -18.40 16.80 -64.58
N ILE A 565 -17.15 17.21 -64.84
CA ILE A 565 -16.75 18.62 -64.80
C ILE A 565 -17.28 19.34 -66.06
N GLU A 566 -18.29 20.19 -65.90
CA GLU A 566 -18.90 21.00 -66.96
C GLU A 566 -18.99 22.50 -66.62
N ASP A 567 -19.34 23.32 -67.62
CA ASP A 567 -19.54 24.76 -67.43
C ASP A 567 -20.76 25.05 -66.55
N SER A 568 -20.60 25.91 -65.55
CA SER A 568 -21.69 26.20 -64.61
C SER A 568 -22.89 26.89 -65.30
N PRO A 569 -24.12 26.35 -65.15
CA PRO A 569 -25.34 27.01 -65.61
C PRO A 569 -25.76 28.16 -64.69
N LEU A 570 -25.18 28.25 -63.49
CA LEU A 570 -25.46 29.28 -62.50
C LEU A 570 -24.56 30.50 -62.75
N GLY A 571 -25.17 31.67 -62.91
CA GLY A 571 -24.46 32.91 -63.20
C GLY A 571 -25.28 34.14 -62.82
N LEU A 572 -25.29 35.15 -63.69
CA LEU A 572 -25.89 36.45 -63.41
C LEU A 572 -27.38 36.35 -63.05
N ASN A 573 -28.16 35.55 -63.76
CA ASN A 573 -29.59 35.37 -63.47
C ASN A 573 -29.83 34.80 -62.05
N PHE A 574 -29.03 33.82 -61.63
CA PHE A 574 -29.09 33.25 -60.28
C PHE A 574 -28.73 34.30 -59.22
N ILE A 575 -27.59 34.99 -59.38
CA ILE A 575 -27.12 35.98 -58.42
C ILE A 575 -28.09 37.16 -58.27
N MET A 576 -28.70 37.64 -59.36
CA MET A 576 -29.64 38.77 -59.33
C MET A 576 -30.95 38.46 -58.60
N LYS A 577 -31.31 37.18 -58.43
CA LYS A 577 -32.51 36.77 -57.68
C LYS A 577 -32.24 36.61 -56.17
N LEU A 578 -30.97 36.50 -55.75
CA LEU A 578 -30.60 36.37 -54.34
C LEU A 578 -30.82 37.69 -53.56
N ARG A 579 -31.21 37.57 -52.28
CA ARG A 579 -31.54 38.71 -51.41
C ARG A 579 -30.64 38.77 -50.18
N PRO A 580 -29.61 39.63 -50.16
CA PRO A 580 -28.81 39.87 -48.96
C PRO A 580 -29.65 40.51 -47.84
N ARG A 581 -29.60 39.94 -46.64
CA ARG A 581 -30.34 40.37 -45.45
C ARG A 581 -29.39 40.76 -44.33
N LYS A 582 -29.85 41.66 -43.47
CA LYS A 582 -29.27 41.97 -42.16
C LYS A 582 -30.08 41.23 -41.08
N TYR A 583 -29.42 40.49 -40.21
CA TYR A 583 -30.08 39.72 -39.15
C TYR A 583 -29.24 39.68 -37.87
N ARG A 584 -29.84 39.24 -36.76
CA ARG A 584 -29.11 38.91 -35.52
C ARG A 584 -29.24 37.40 -35.31
N MET A 585 -28.15 36.74 -34.92
CA MET A 585 -28.20 35.31 -34.71
C MET A 585 -28.98 35.01 -33.43
N ASN A 586 -30.03 34.21 -33.52
CA ASN A 586 -30.76 33.71 -32.37
C ASN A 586 -30.64 32.19 -32.32
N SER A 587 -30.00 31.66 -31.28
CA SER A 587 -29.85 30.22 -31.12
C SER A 587 -31.19 29.64 -30.73
N ARG A 588 -31.82 28.92 -31.68
CA ARG A 588 -33.04 28.15 -31.43
C ARG A 588 -32.80 27.14 -30.30
N GLU A 589 -31.58 26.65 -30.21
CA GLU A 589 -31.12 25.63 -29.27
C GLU A 589 -31.09 26.13 -27.82
N ALA A 590 -30.93 27.44 -27.61
CA ALA A 590 -30.91 28.07 -26.29
C ALA A 590 -32.32 28.20 -25.65
N TYR A 591 -33.38 27.85 -26.38
CA TYR A 591 -34.77 27.90 -25.90
C TYR A 591 -35.29 26.57 -25.36
N PHE A 592 -34.58 25.46 -25.57
CA PHE A 592 -35.03 24.16 -25.10
C PHE A 592 -34.74 24.00 -23.60
N GLU A 593 -35.78 23.65 -22.84
CA GLU A 593 -35.64 23.24 -21.43
C GLU A 593 -35.10 21.80 -21.34
N GLN A 594 -34.17 21.56 -20.41
CA GLN A 594 -33.64 20.22 -20.13
C GLN A 594 -34.78 19.25 -19.81
N GLY A 595 -34.83 18.11 -20.51
CA GLY A 595 -35.73 16.99 -20.20
C GLY A 595 -37.12 17.03 -20.86
N LYS A 596 -37.42 18.02 -21.70
CA LYS A 596 -38.64 18.04 -22.54
C LYS A 596 -38.33 17.62 -23.97
N GLU A 597 -39.27 16.94 -24.64
CA GLU A 597 -39.18 16.69 -26.08
C GLU A 597 -39.07 18.02 -26.83
N ARG A 598 -38.31 18.01 -27.94
CA ARG A 598 -38.11 19.20 -28.77
C ARG A 598 -39.46 19.68 -29.32
N ASP A 599 -39.95 20.81 -28.80
CA ASP A 599 -41.08 21.51 -29.38
C ASP A 599 -40.59 22.42 -30.52
N PHE A 600 -40.75 21.95 -31.76
CA PHE A 600 -40.41 22.71 -32.97
C PHE A 600 -41.32 23.94 -33.20
N THR A 601 -42.38 24.11 -32.39
CA THR A 601 -43.31 25.24 -32.44
C THR A 601 -42.99 26.33 -31.42
N ALA A 602 -41.95 26.15 -30.59
CA ALA A 602 -41.50 27.16 -29.64
C ALA A 602 -41.26 28.50 -30.36
N THR A 603 -42.01 29.52 -29.96
CA THR A 603 -41.96 30.84 -30.58
C THR A 603 -40.59 31.47 -30.34
N ASN A 604 -39.86 31.72 -31.43
CA ASN A 604 -38.64 32.52 -31.42
C ASN A 604 -38.96 33.96 -31.01
N ASP A 605 -38.94 34.23 -29.71
CA ASP A 605 -39.27 35.53 -29.10
C ASP A 605 -38.12 36.55 -29.16
N GLY A 606 -36.96 36.17 -29.69
CA GLY A 606 -35.77 37.01 -29.78
C GLY A 606 -34.95 37.17 -28.48
N SER A 607 -35.42 36.65 -27.33
CA SER A 607 -34.75 36.78 -26.02
C SER A 607 -33.34 36.20 -25.96
N LYS A 608 -32.99 35.23 -26.82
CA LYS A 608 -31.65 34.62 -26.92
C LYS A 608 -30.82 35.16 -28.09
N ALA A 609 -31.27 36.22 -28.76
CA ALA A 609 -30.58 36.78 -29.90
C ALA A 609 -29.26 37.50 -29.50
N GLY A 610 -28.15 37.13 -30.13
CA GLY A 610 -26.87 37.81 -29.97
C GLY A 610 -26.95 39.28 -30.33
N LYS A 611 -26.09 40.13 -29.76
CA LYS A 611 -26.16 41.61 -29.92
C LYS A 611 -25.67 42.11 -31.29
N ARG A 612 -24.78 41.36 -31.95
CA ARG A 612 -24.11 41.78 -33.18
C ARG A 612 -25.02 41.59 -34.40
N PRO A 613 -25.16 42.58 -35.29
CA PRO A 613 -25.79 42.36 -36.59
C PRO A 613 -24.84 41.59 -37.52
N HIS A 614 -25.41 40.63 -38.23
CA HIS A 614 -24.78 39.83 -39.28
C HIS A 614 -25.42 40.17 -40.63
N TYR A 615 -24.68 39.92 -41.70
CA TYR A 615 -25.12 40.12 -43.08
C TYR A 615 -24.92 38.82 -43.84
N GLY A 616 -25.92 38.41 -44.61
CA GLY A 616 -25.89 37.13 -45.31
C GLY A 616 -27.18 36.86 -46.07
N LEU A 617 -27.37 35.62 -46.49
CA LEU A 617 -28.58 35.12 -47.17
C LEU A 617 -29.43 34.29 -46.20
N VAL A 618 -30.72 34.19 -46.48
CA VAL A 618 -31.66 33.31 -45.78
C VAL A 618 -31.87 32.05 -46.60
N ALA A 619 -31.63 30.88 -46.02
CA ALA A 619 -31.63 29.61 -46.74
C ALA A 619 -32.96 29.31 -47.46
N GLN A 620 -34.10 29.66 -46.85
CA GLN A 620 -35.43 29.53 -47.45
C GLN A 620 -35.57 30.38 -48.72
N GLU A 621 -35.07 31.62 -48.71
CA GLU A 621 -35.11 32.50 -49.88
C GLU A 621 -34.21 31.95 -51.01
N VAL A 622 -33.09 31.31 -50.67
CA VAL A 622 -32.25 30.61 -51.66
C VAL A 622 -32.99 29.42 -52.27
N LYS A 623 -33.71 28.62 -51.45
CA LYS A 623 -34.53 27.49 -51.92
C LYS A 623 -35.61 27.94 -52.92
N GLU A 624 -36.27 29.07 -52.64
CA GLU A 624 -37.26 29.64 -53.57
C GLU A 624 -36.63 30.00 -54.93
N VAL A 625 -35.43 30.60 -54.92
CA VAL A 625 -34.70 30.94 -56.16
C VAL A 625 -34.29 29.67 -56.92
N MET A 626 -33.84 28.63 -56.22
CA MET A 626 -33.51 27.34 -56.83
C MET A 626 -34.73 26.70 -57.50
N ASN A 627 -35.87 26.70 -56.82
CA ASN A 627 -37.12 26.15 -57.35
C ASN A 627 -37.60 26.93 -58.59
N ASP A 628 -37.54 28.27 -58.54
CA ASP A 628 -37.93 29.15 -59.65
C ASP A 628 -37.05 28.94 -60.90
N LEU A 629 -35.77 28.65 -60.70
CA LEU A 629 -34.82 28.39 -61.79
C LEU A 629 -34.76 26.92 -62.22
N GLY A 630 -35.39 26.00 -61.45
CA GLY A 630 -35.34 24.57 -61.70
C GLY A 630 -33.93 23.98 -61.56
N VAL A 631 -33.13 24.51 -60.64
CA VAL A 631 -31.72 24.10 -60.43
C VAL A 631 -31.53 23.45 -59.06
N ASP A 632 -30.69 22.42 -59.02
CA ASP A 632 -30.17 21.86 -57.77
C ASP A 632 -28.77 22.41 -57.49
N PHE A 633 -28.53 22.90 -56.28
CA PHE A 633 -27.33 23.64 -55.93
C PHE A 633 -26.85 23.26 -54.54
N ALA A 634 -25.68 22.63 -54.48
CA ALA A 634 -25.07 22.12 -53.26
C ALA A 634 -24.78 23.20 -52.19
N GLY A 635 -24.73 24.48 -52.57
CA GLY A 635 -24.60 25.58 -51.61
C GLY A 635 -25.84 25.79 -50.73
N TYR A 636 -26.98 25.19 -51.07
CA TYR A 636 -28.14 25.04 -50.20
C TYR A 636 -28.13 23.63 -49.59
N LEU A 637 -28.10 23.57 -48.26
CA LEU A 637 -28.06 22.32 -47.51
C LEU A 637 -29.37 22.18 -46.72
N ASP A 638 -30.13 21.13 -47.04
CA ASP A 638 -31.31 20.72 -46.29
C ASP A 638 -30.95 19.50 -45.45
N SER A 639 -30.77 19.70 -44.14
CA SER A 639 -30.32 18.62 -43.25
C SER A 639 -31.24 17.40 -43.24
N LYS A 640 -32.51 17.54 -43.67
CA LYS A 640 -33.46 16.42 -43.78
C LYS A 640 -33.05 15.39 -44.84
N ILE A 641 -32.31 15.80 -45.87
CA ILE A 641 -31.90 14.92 -46.97
C ILE A 641 -30.84 13.91 -46.47
N ASP A 642 -29.98 14.32 -45.55
CA ASP A 642 -28.88 13.50 -45.00
C ASP A 642 -29.18 12.93 -43.60
N GLY A 643 -30.45 12.81 -43.23
CA GLY A 643 -30.88 12.19 -41.96
C GLY A 643 -30.71 13.06 -40.70
N GLY A 644 -30.59 14.38 -40.86
CA GLY A 644 -30.68 15.36 -39.78
C GLY A 644 -32.08 15.96 -39.61
N GLU A 645 -32.28 16.77 -38.57
CA GLU A 645 -33.55 17.49 -38.35
C GLU A 645 -33.49 18.95 -38.85
N ASP A 646 -34.64 19.41 -39.36
CA ASP A 646 -35.12 20.76 -39.75
C ASP A 646 -34.19 21.99 -39.63
N VAL A 647 -32.97 21.93 -40.19
CA VAL A 647 -32.04 23.05 -40.25
C VAL A 647 -31.54 23.25 -41.68
N LEU A 648 -31.93 24.39 -42.24
CA LEU A 648 -31.47 24.83 -43.54
C LEU A 648 -30.19 25.64 -43.38
N SER A 649 -29.14 25.23 -44.10
CA SER A 649 -27.81 25.84 -44.02
C SER A 649 -27.33 26.28 -45.41
N LEU A 650 -26.36 27.20 -45.43
CA LEU A 650 -25.77 27.69 -46.67
C LEU A 650 -24.25 27.50 -46.67
N GLY A 651 -23.74 26.85 -47.71
CA GLY A 651 -22.32 26.79 -48.01
C GLY A 651 -21.87 28.06 -48.72
N TYR A 652 -21.51 29.12 -47.97
CA TYR A 652 -21.14 30.42 -48.57
C TYR A 652 -20.00 30.35 -49.59
N ALA A 653 -19.08 29.39 -49.46
CA ALA A 653 -18.01 29.17 -50.42
C ALA A 653 -18.52 28.70 -51.80
N GLU A 654 -19.65 27.96 -51.84
CA GLU A 654 -20.24 27.45 -53.08
C GLU A 654 -20.81 28.57 -53.96
N PHE A 655 -21.18 29.71 -53.36
CA PHE A 655 -21.67 30.88 -54.10
C PHE A 655 -20.57 31.60 -54.89
N ILE A 656 -19.29 31.31 -54.62
CA ILE A 656 -18.16 31.92 -55.32
C ILE A 656 -18.17 31.56 -56.80
N ALA A 657 -18.47 30.30 -57.17
CA ALA A 657 -18.47 29.88 -58.57
C ALA A 657 -19.58 30.59 -59.40
N PRO A 658 -20.86 30.62 -58.97
CA PRO A 658 -21.89 31.42 -59.63
C PRO A 658 -21.57 32.92 -59.67
N MET A 659 -20.93 33.47 -58.64
CA MET A 659 -20.47 34.87 -58.63
C MET A 659 -19.41 35.13 -59.69
N ILE A 660 -18.41 34.25 -59.83
CA ILE A 660 -17.37 34.37 -60.86
C ILE A 660 -18.02 34.36 -62.25
N LYS A 661 -18.94 33.43 -62.51
CA LYS A 661 -19.67 33.35 -63.78
C LYS A 661 -20.51 34.60 -64.05
N ALA A 662 -21.19 35.13 -63.02
CA ALA A 662 -21.98 36.36 -63.12
C ALA A 662 -21.11 37.56 -63.49
N ILE A 663 -19.93 37.71 -62.87
CA ILE A 663 -18.97 38.78 -63.18
C ILE A 663 -18.47 38.66 -64.62
N GLN A 664 -18.14 37.44 -65.07
CA GLN A 664 -17.74 37.19 -66.47
C GLN A 664 -18.84 37.59 -67.46
N GLN A 665 -20.10 37.24 -67.17
CA GLN A 665 -21.25 37.60 -68.00
C GLN A 665 -21.49 39.11 -68.01
N GLN A 666 -21.42 39.79 -66.86
CA GLN A 666 -21.52 41.24 -66.79
C GLN A 666 -20.42 41.93 -67.59
N GLN A 667 -19.17 41.47 -67.47
CA GLN A 667 -18.05 42.02 -68.22
C GLN A 667 -18.27 41.90 -69.73
N HIS A 668 -18.78 40.76 -70.20
CA HIS A 668 -19.12 40.58 -71.60
C HIS A 668 -20.22 41.55 -72.07
N MET A 669 -21.25 41.76 -71.26
CA MET A 669 -22.31 42.74 -71.56
C MET A 669 -21.77 44.17 -71.61
N ILE A 670 -20.85 44.53 -70.71
CA ILE A 670 -20.21 45.86 -70.69
C ILE A 670 -19.40 46.06 -71.98
N GLU A 671 -18.62 45.07 -72.41
CA GLU A 671 -17.85 45.13 -73.65
C GLU A 671 -18.74 45.26 -74.89
N GLN A 672 -19.89 44.57 -74.90
CA GLN A 672 -20.88 44.71 -75.97
C GLN A 672 -21.48 46.13 -76.00
N LEU A 673 -21.90 46.64 -74.85
CA LEU A 673 -22.44 48.01 -74.73
C LEU A 673 -21.39 49.07 -75.12
N GLN A 674 -20.11 48.87 -74.77
CA GLN A 674 -19.04 49.77 -75.18
C GLN A 674 -18.87 49.80 -76.70
N LYS A 675 -18.88 48.63 -77.35
CA LYS A 675 -18.83 48.54 -78.83
C LYS A 675 -20.03 49.21 -79.48
N GLU A 676 -21.23 49.02 -78.93
CA GLU A 676 -22.44 49.66 -79.43
C GLU A 676 -22.39 51.19 -79.28
N ILE A 677 -21.89 51.69 -78.14
CA ILE A 677 -21.68 53.12 -77.92
C ILE A 677 -20.63 53.69 -78.89
N GLU A 678 -19.56 52.95 -79.20
CA GLU A 678 -18.57 53.36 -80.20
C GLU A 678 -19.19 53.43 -81.61
N LEU A 679 -19.99 52.44 -81.99
CA LEU A 679 -20.73 52.42 -83.26
C LEU A 679 -21.76 53.56 -83.38
N LEU A 680 -22.36 53.99 -82.26
CA LEU A 680 -23.32 55.11 -82.24
C LEU A 680 -22.64 56.50 -82.21
N LYS A 681 -21.34 56.56 -81.89
CA LYS A 681 -20.56 57.81 -81.83
C LYS A 681 -19.78 58.11 -83.12
N GLY A 682 -19.49 57.10 -83.93
CA GLY A 682 -18.94 57.24 -85.29
C GLY A 682 -20.05 57.39 -86.31
#